data_AF-B6KHI3-F1
#
_entry.id   AF-B6KHI3-F1
#
_cell.length_a   1.000
_cell.length_b   1.000
_cell.length_c   1.000
_cell.angle_alpha   90.00
_cell.angle_beta   90.00
_cell.angle_gamma   90.00
#
_symmetry.space_group_name_H-M   'P 1'
#
loop_
_entity.id
_entity.type
_entity.pdbx_description
1 polymer ?
#
loop_
_entity_poly.entity_id
_entity_poly.type
_entity_poly.pdbx_seq_one_letter_code
_entity_poly.pdbx_strand_id
1 'polypeptide(L)'
;MADQAVLLALSSLCGSSVRYVDLVLLSYMSRQKKVYLAVGAQALFLVRRDWTRVLTGGEILYGMIKSVVDDEASEMDLVLSLDAEELARKQNKVWIATEPITVTTINKALLLQWLEVTWCADFMLRKGRLGVFPKIVEKLSEEDQHTNQFPAVRPFINTQQVVYDSYGFFLHHEFEDRSGGAETLQTGTYLDGRGVEVSISFDPPVNVQHLEELGRDNVRHVAVAWRKALLESDFQTQLMRSQPYIKKMNLCDDPASWSGWELWVRTETHTIVCIILRRSYFPPMMDLSQDMTLLFRISYEDQKAYNVRDLDFLKEAEFAADSLAPLTQTHSWLREILQAKLDALIYQPDQYQWFALHLKMHPKWISYARVFLKSILALLYKEGVLADPELLDLTGKNVEIVEDPMTVVSDLIRQGEGLDPVIDSKISGAIMAVRNSRKDAGAPETADPTADRELNEEEEEAALLDSDLEPQEILAYHRWSMRISQYLAYCIDEGILGYKFSLADLSEAIGLVSQAADRKLREIFAFILHLRPKNMILRWSADSLRHAKTTLKKRDYVFNDRVFVSLVDCGFMAKLFAKGEEAAYLDLLRVLLLGATSQGLKTALCRQILKASGDRREAQSSEALYTVVPALVNVLRNKVNMSAGSTVSLLNLALSALVNLSAGDLRVKEILLETDVYHAIVFVLKTKEESLQLPCVQLSMNLTKTGAHRQAFISSGAFNLLLDILMAQYCSLYIQKQKLLACVAGLLGQLANETKVAQDMVDNYPVVDCLLYMFHAPDTTIEFRSKVVFALKQLSQGRWLVQQRVGKHCIQSLVTELRESVSHVDYTTTVLVLLQTLADFKPNCFDMKAAGVQEAFEYVLGRTKVDSVYTRIVSLQERITLQTRYDYFAT
;
A
#
# COMPACT_ATOMS: atom_id res chain seq x y z
N MET A 1 -16.37 13.26 -14.33
CA MET A 1 -17.65 12.54 -14.09
C MET A 1 -18.12 12.86 -12.69
N ALA A 2 -19.43 12.99 -12.48
CA ALA A 2 -19.99 13.19 -11.14
C ALA A 2 -20.11 11.85 -10.40
N ASP A 3 -20.02 11.89 -9.08
CA ASP A 3 -20.17 10.74 -8.19
C ASP A 3 -21.53 10.02 -8.39
N GLN A 4 -21.54 8.69 -8.35
CA GLN A 4 -22.75 7.89 -8.62
C GLN A 4 -23.87 8.16 -7.60
N ALA A 5 -23.56 8.38 -6.33
CA ALA A 5 -24.55 8.70 -5.31
C ALA A 5 -25.15 10.10 -5.55
N VAL A 6 -24.33 11.06 -5.99
CA VAL A 6 -24.77 12.38 -6.43
C VAL A 6 -25.74 12.28 -7.61
N LEU A 7 -25.38 11.49 -8.63
CA LEU A 7 -26.24 11.28 -9.80
C LEU A 7 -27.56 10.60 -9.42
N LEU A 8 -27.54 9.64 -8.49
CA LEU A 8 -28.75 8.98 -7.98
C LEU A 8 -29.63 9.94 -7.18
N ALA A 9 -29.05 10.77 -6.31
CA ALA A 9 -29.80 11.78 -5.55
C ALA A 9 -30.46 12.79 -6.48
N LEU A 10 -29.73 13.30 -7.48
CA LEU A 10 -30.28 14.18 -8.51
C LEU A 10 -31.31 13.47 -9.38
N SER A 11 -31.12 12.18 -9.67
CA SER A 11 -32.10 11.40 -10.42
C SER A 11 -33.43 11.28 -9.69
N SER A 12 -33.37 11.05 -8.37
CA SER A 12 -34.55 11.05 -7.50
C SER A 12 -35.23 12.41 -7.48
N LEU A 13 -34.45 13.49 -7.32
CA LEU A 13 -34.97 14.86 -7.31
C LEU A 13 -35.60 15.29 -8.65
N CYS A 14 -35.01 14.88 -9.76
CA CYS A 14 -35.46 15.25 -11.10
C CYS A 14 -36.51 14.29 -11.68
N GLY A 15 -36.77 13.15 -11.03
CA GLY A 15 -37.66 12.11 -11.56
C GLY A 15 -37.18 11.48 -12.88
N SER A 16 -35.89 11.60 -13.20
CA SER A 16 -35.28 11.15 -14.45
C SER A 16 -33.86 10.64 -14.20
N SER A 17 -33.36 9.68 -14.99
CA SER A 17 -31.96 9.25 -14.89
C SER A 17 -31.03 10.40 -15.30
N VAL A 18 -30.31 10.96 -14.32
CA VAL A 18 -29.29 12.00 -14.53
C VAL A 18 -27.94 11.34 -14.76
N ARG A 19 -27.25 11.75 -15.83
CA ARG A 19 -25.96 11.17 -16.25
C ARG A 19 -24.79 12.13 -16.11
N TYR A 20 -25.08 13.43 -16.13
CA TYR A 20 -24.09 14.48 -15.96
C TYR A 20 -24.71 15.65 -15.22
N VAL A 21 -23.90 16.36 -14.44
CA VAL A 21 -24.30 17.58 -13.75
C VAL A 21 -23.13 18.56 -13.76
N ASP A 22 -23.44 19.83 -13.94
CA ASP A 22 -22.45 20.90 -13.94
C ASP A 22 -22.98 22.14 -13.19
N LEU A 23 -22.08 22.90 -12.57
CA LEU A 23 -22.45 24.16 -11.93
C LEU A 23 -22.30 25.28 -12.95
N VAL A 24 -23.43 25.83 -13.39
CA VAL A 24 -23.47 26.84 -14.47
C VAL A 24 -23.93 28.19 -13.93
N LEU A 25 -23.48 29.27 -14.55
CA LEU A 25 -24.14 30.58 -14.44
C LEU A 25 -25.14 30.69 -15.59
N LEU A 26 -26.42 30.70 -15.24
CA LEU A 26 -27.52 30.85 -16.19
C LEU A 26 -27.86 32.33 -16.35
N SER A 27 -27.82 32.85 -17.57
CA SER A 27 -28.26 34.21 -17.90
C SER A 27 -29.50 34.17 -18.79
N TYR A 28 -30.57 34.86 -18.39
CA TYR A 28 -31.83 34.94 -19.14
C TYR A 28 -32.55 36.28 -18.86
N MET A 29 -32.96 37.01 -19.90
CA MET A 29 -33.65 38.31 -19.80
C MET A 29 -33.02 39.27 -18.78
N SER A 30 -31.69 39.47 -18.85
CA SER A 30 -30.86 40.26 -17.91
C SER A 30 -30.70 39.76 -16.47
N ARG A 31 -31.27 38.58 -16.13
CA ARG A 31 -31.07 37.96 -14.82
C ARG A 31 -30.01 36.88 -14.90
N GLN A 32 -29.10 36.89 -13.93
CA GLN A 32 -28.09 35.86 -13.77
C GLN A 32 -28.35 35.05 -12.51
N LYS A 33 -28.21 33.72 -12.61
CA LYS A 33 -28.36 32.82 -11.47
C LYS A 33 -27.45 31.61 -11.58
N LYS A 34 -26.67 31.36 -10.52
CA LYS A 34 -25.89 30.11 -10.40
C LYS A 34 -26.81 28.95 -10.05
N VAL A 35 -26.77 27.89 -10.86
CA VAL A 35 -27.64 26.70 -10.75
C VAL A 35 -26.87 25.45 -11.14
N TYR A 36 -27.33 24.28 -10.68
CA TYR A 36 -26.84 23.02 -11.21
C TYR A 36 -27.64 22.67 -12.47
N LEU A 37 -26.96 22.50 -13.60
CA LEU A 37 -27.54 21.98 -14.83
C LEU A 37 -27.33 20.47 -14.85
N ALA A 38 -28.39 19.72 -14.63
CA ALA A 38 -28.39 18.26 -14.69
C ALA A 38 -28.88 17.79 -16.07
N VAL A 39 -28.09 16.96 -16.73
CA VAL A 39 -28.37 16.34 -18.03
C VAL A 39 -29.03 14.98 -17.77
N GLY A 40 -30.34 14.93 -18.00
CA GLY A 40 -31.17 13.75 -17.83
C GLY A 40 -31.31 12.91 -19.10
N ALA A 41 -32.08 11.84 -19.03
CA ALA A 41 -32.33 10.98 -20.18
C ALA A 41 -33.22 11.63 -21.26
N GLN A 42 -34.13 12.54 -20.88
CA GLN A 42 -35.13 13.14 -21.78
C GLN A 42 -35.18 14.67 -21.70
N ALA A 43 -34.49 15.28 -20.73
CA ALA A 43 -34.56 16.70 -20.45
C ALA A 43 -33.31 17.21 -19.73
N LEU A 44 -33.12 18.52 -19.80
CA LEU A 44 -32.22 19.28 -18.95
C LEU A 44 -32.98 19.80 -17.73
N PHE A 45 -32.35 19.72 -16.55
CA PHE A 45 -32.93 20.18 -15.29
C PHE A 45 -32.06 21.28 -14.68
N LEU A 46 -32.67 22.44 -14.42
CA LEU A 46 -32.04 23.54 -13.70
C LEU A 46 -32.37 23.42 -12.21
N VAL A 47 -31.45 22.86 -11.45
CA VAL A 47 -31.59 22.57 -10.02
C VAL A 47 -31.04 23.72 -9.18
N ARG A 48 -31.73 24.08 -8.09
CA ARG A 48 -31.23 25.09 -7.14
C ARG A 48 -29.92 24.65 -6.49
N ARG A 49 -29.08 25.61 -6.09
CA ARG A 49 -27.81 25.32 -5.41
C ARG A 49 -27.95 24.54 -4.10
N ASP A 50 -29.08 24.72 -3.42
CA ASP A 50 -29.43 24.04 -2.16
C ASP A 50 -30.05 22.64 -2.38
N TRP A 51 -30.21 22.21 -3.64
CA TRP A 51 -30.79 20.92 -4.04
C TRP A 51 -32.21 20.66 -3.50
N THR A 52 -32.90 21.71 -3.05
CA THR A 52 -34.26 21.58 -2.49
C THR A 52 -35.29 21.23 -3.55
N ARG A 53 -35.11 21.71 -4.79
CA ARG A 53 -36.00 21.47 -5.92
C ARG A 53 -35.38 21.90 -7.25
N VAL A 54 -35.94 21.37 -8.34
CA VAL A 54 -35.80 21.94 -9.70
C VAL A 54 -36.45 23.32 -9.72
N LEU A 55 -35.86 24.29 -10.43
CA LEU A 55 -36.45 25.61 -10.65
C LEU A 55 -37.81 25.47 -11.34
N THR A 56 -38.73 26.39 -11.04
CA THR A 56 -40.03 26.43 -11.72
C THR A 56 -39.82 26.66 -13.22
N GLY A 57 -40.27 25.72 -14.05
CA GLY A 57 -40.02 25.72 -15.50
C GLY A 57 -38.59 25.33 -15.90
N GLY A 58 -37.76 24.91 -14.95
CA GLY A 58 -36.36 24.52 -15.15
C GLY A 58 -36.17 23.15 -15.78
N GLU A 59 -37.24 22.42 -16.08
CA GLU A 59 -37.21 21.21 -16.91
C GLU A 59 -37.37 21.61 -18.39
N ILE A 60 -36.29 21.45 -19.16
CA ILE A 60 -36.24 21.78 -20.60
C ILE A 60 -36.11 20.46 -21.36
N LEU A 61 -37.20 20.01 -21.99
CA LEU A 61 -37.18 18.79 -22.80
C LEU A 61 -36.25 18.97 -24.00
N TYR A 62 -35.50 17.94 -24.39
CA TYR A 62 -34.62 18.02 -25.56
C TYR A 62 -35.37 18.35 -26.87
N GLY A 63 -36.63 17.94 -26.97
CA GLY A 63 -37.50 18.30 -28.09
C GLY A 63 -37.86 19.80 -28.18
N MET A 64 -37.65 20.58 -27.12
CA MET A 64 -37.85 22.04 -27.12
C MET A 64 -36.61 22.80 -27.61
N ILE A 65 -35.45 22.15 -27.70
CA ILE A 65 -34.20 22.80 -28.10
C ILE A 65 -34.17 22.90 -29.62
N LYS A 66 -34.20 24.13 -30.15
CA LYS A 66 -34.09 24.41 -31.58
C LYS A 66 -32.64 24.37 -32.05
N SER A 67 -31.74 24.99 -31.29
CA SER A 67 -30.31 25.04 -31.56
C SER A 67 -29.50 25.28 -30.28
N VAL A 68 -28.27 24.79 -30.29
CA VAL A 68 -27.25 25.04 -29.28
C VAL A 68 -26.09 25.76 -29.96
N VAL A 69 -25.86 27.02 -29.61
CA VAL A 69 -24.75 27.80 -30.15
C VAL A 69 -23.53 27.64 -29.23
N ASP A 70 -22.44 27.14 -29.78
CA ASP A 70 -21.12 27.09 -29.16
C ASP A 70 -20.39 28.39 -29.51
N ASP A 71 -20.20 29.28 -28.54
CA ASP A 71 -19.55 30.57 -28.78
C ASP A 71 -18.06 30.36 -29.02
N GLU A 72 -17.56 30.67 -30.23
CA GLU A 72 -16.12 30.60 -30.52
C GLU A 72 -15.31 31.68 -29.78
N ALA A 73 -15.95 32.79 -29.42
CA ALA A 73 -15.26 33.91 -28.76
C ALA A 73 -15.04 33.64 -27.26
N SER A 74 -15.81 32.74 -26.65
CA SER A 74 -15.74 32.41 -25.23
C SER A 74 -15.50 30.92 -25.01
N GLU A 75 -14.49 30.55 -24.25
CA GLU A 75 -14.27 29.15 -23.86
C GLU A 75 -15.32 28.61 -22.88
N MET A 76 -16.19 29.48 -22.34
CA MET A 76 -17.14 29.13 -21.28
C MET A 76 -18.61 29.20 -21.68
N ASP A 77 -18.95 30.00 -22.70
CA ASP A 77 -20.35 30.29 -23.01
C ASP A 77 -20.91 29.39 -24.11
N LEU A 78 -22.14 28.91 -23.86
CA LEU A 78 -23.01 28.35 -24.89
C LEU A 78 -24.40 28.95 -24.75
N VAL A 79 -25.13 29.00 -25.86
CA VAL A 79 -26.49 29.57 -25.89
C VAL A 79 -27.49 28.53 -26.34
N LEU A 80 -28.55 28.34 -25.55
CA LEU A 80 -29.68 27.50 -25.91
C LEU A 80 -30.80 28.37 -26.49
N SER A 81 -31.20 28.06 -27.73
CA SER A 81 -32.39 28.64 -28.35
C SER A 81 -33.52 27.61 -28.34
N LEU A 82 -34.69 28.03 -27.87
CA LEU A 82 -35.85 27.15 -27.75
C LEU A 82 -36.83 27.34 -28.91
N ASP A 83 -37.53 26.27 -29.28
CA ASP A 83 -38.51 26.25 -30.36
C ASP A 83 -39.86 26.83 -29.90
N ALA A 84 -40.37 27.82 -30.64
CA ALA A 84 -41.59 28.54 -30.30
C ALA A 84 -42.86 27.66 -30.39
N GLU A 85 -42.93 26.75 -31.37
CA GLU A 85 -44.08 25.87 -31.58
C GLU A 85 -44.15 24.81 -30.48
N GLU A 86 -42.99 24.24 -30.11
CA GLU A 86 -42.90 23.24 -29.05
C GLU A 86 -43.17 23.84 -27.65
N LEU A 87 -42.70 25.07 -27.39
CA LEU A 87 -43.01 25.80 -26.15
C LEU A 87 -44.53 26.04 -26.02
N ALA A 88 -45.19 26.48 -27.09
CA ALA A 88 -46.64 26.70 -27.12
C ALA A 88 -47.41 25.39 -26.92
N ARG A 89 -47.01 24.31 -27.62
CA ARG A 89 -47.63 22.98 -27.51
C ARG A 89 -47.58 22.42 -26.08
N LYS A 90 -46.49 22.70 -25.37
CA LYS A 90 -46.25 22.24 -23.99
C LYS A 90 -46.77 23.22 -22.93
N GLN A 91 -47.45 24.29 -23.34
CA GLN A 91 -47.98 25.32 -22.44
C GLN A 91 -46.93 25.90 -21.49
N ASN A 92 -45.66 25.99 -21.93
CA ASN A 92 -44.59 26.53 -21.12
C ASN A 92 -44.75 28.06 -21.01
N LYS A 93 -44.90 28.57 -19.78
CA LYS A 93 -45.06 30.01 -19.49
C LYS A 93 -43.78 30.67 -18.98
N VAL A 94 -42.69 29.91 -18.85
CA VAL A 94 -41.44 30.34 -18.22
C VAL A 94 -40.45 30.87 -19.26
N TRP A 95 -40.31 30.16 -20.38
CA TRP A 95 -39.36 30.52 -21.44
C TRP A 95 -40.05 31.21 -22.62
N ILE A 96 -39.40 32.24 -23.17
CA ILE A 96 -39.82 32.93 -24.39
C ILE A 96 -38.85 32.56 -25.51
N ALA A 97 -39.36 32.05 -26.63
CA ALA A 97 -38.54 31.53 -27.72
C ALA A 97 -37.59 32.56 -28.37
N THR A 98 -37.92 33.85 -28.30
CA THR A 98 -37.09 34.94 -28.84
C THR A 98 -35.95 35.35 -27.91
N GLU A 99 -35.93 34.83 -26.68
CA GLU A 99 -34.96 35.21 -25.66
C GLU A 99 -33.96 34.07 -25.44
N PRO A 100 -32.66 34.27 -25.72
CA PRO A 100 -31.67 33.22 -25.57
C PRO A 100 -31.42 32.89 -24.10
N ILE A 101 -31.11 31.62 -23.84
CA ILE A 101 -30.63 31.16 -22.54
C ILE A 101 -29.12 30.97 -22.65
N THR A 102 -28.34 31.87 -22.06
CA THR A 102 -26.88 31.73 -22.02
C THR A 102 -26.49 30.90 -20.81
N VAL A 103 -25.67 29.88 -21.04
CA VAL A 103 -25.10 28.98 -20.04
C VAL A 103 -23.59 29.20 -20.05
N THR A 104 -23.07 29.80 -18.99
CA THR A 104 -21.63 29.98 -18.78
C THR A 104 -21.11 28.86 -17.87
N THR A 105 -20.12 28.10 -18.34
CA THR A 105 -19.45 27.04 -17.56
C THR A 105 -17.99 26.85 -17.97
N ILE A 106 -17.16 26.49 -17.00
CA ILE A 106 -15.77 26.08 -17.23
C ILE A 106 -15.65 24.73 -17.97
N ASN A 107 -16.72 23.94 -18.03
CA ASN A 107 -16.74 22.59 -18.62
C ASN A 107 -17.49 22.55 -19.96
N LYS A 108 -17.53 23.66 -20.70
CA LYS A 108 -18.31 23.81 -21.95
C LYS A 108 -18.16 22.61 -22.89
N ALA A 109 -16.92 22.19 -23.15
CA ALA A 109 -16.63 21.07 -24.05
C ALA A 109 -17.28 19.75 -23.60
N LEU A 110 -17.16 19.41 -22.31
CA LEU A 110 -17.72 18.18 -21.75
C LEU A 110 -19.25 18.25 -21.67
N LEU A 111 -19.81 19.41 -21.29
CA LEU A 111 -21.26 19.65 -21.30
C LEU A 111 -21.83 19.46 -22.71
N LEU A 112 -21.19 20.03 -23.74
CA LEU A 112 -21.61 19.87 -25.13
C LEU A 112 -21.59 18.40 -25.58
N GLN A 113 -20.55 17.63 -25.23
CA GLN A 113 -20.50 16.18 -25.52
C GLN A 113 -21.67 15.43 -24.86
N TRP A 114 -21.96 15.71 -23.59
CA TRP A 114 -23.09 15.07 -22.90
C TRP A 114 -24.44 15.48 -23.49
N LEU A 115 -24.61 16.75 -23.86
CA LEU A 115 -25.80 17.25 -24.55
C LEU A 115 -25.99 16.54 -25.89
N GLU A 116 -24.93 16.42 -26.67
CA GLU A 116 -24.96 15.75 -27.98
C GLU A 116 -25.41 14.30 -27.86
N VAL A 117 -24.78 13.53 -26.98
CA VAL A 117 -25.11 12.10 -26.76
C VAL A 117 -26.55 11.93 -26.28
N THR A 118 -26.96 12.70 -25.27
CA THR A 118 -28.30 12.56 -24.66
C THR A 118 -29.41 13.07 -25.57
N TRP A 119 -29.20 14.17 -26.29
CA TRP A 119 -30.15 14.67 -27.27
C TRP A 119 -30.31 13.69 -28.43
N CYS A 120 -29.22 13.11 -28.96
CA CYS A 120 -29.31 12.12 -30.04
C CYS A 120 -30.05 10.86 -29.60
N ALA A 121 -29.80 10.38 -28.37
CA ALA A 121 -30.50 9.24 -27.79
C ALA A 121 -32.01 9.50 -27.64
N ASP A 122 -32.40 10.66 -27.09
CA ASP A 122 -33.80 11.06 -26.95
C ASP A 122 -34.48 11.29 -28.31
N PHE A 123 -33.78 11.89 -29.29
CA PHE A 123 -34.30 12.07 -30.65
C PHE A 123 -34.59 10.72 -31.32
N MET A 124 -33.65 9.77 -31.19
CA MET A 124 -33.83 8.41 -31.70
C MET A 124 -35.04 7.73 -31.06
N LEU A 125 -35.20 7.88 -29.74
CA LEU A 125 -36.36 7.34 -29.01
C LEU A 125 -37.69 7.94 -29.48
N ARG A 126 -37.75 9.28 -29.69
CA ARG A 126 -38.98 9.98 -30.09
C ARG A 126 -39.34 9.84 -31.57
N LYS A 127 -38.34 9.75 -32.45
CA LYS A 127 -38.54 9.83 -33.92
C LYS A 127 -38.17 8.54 -34.66
N GLY A 128 -37.61 7.54 -33.98
CA GLY A 128 -37.26 6.23 -34.56
C GLY A 128 -36.13 6.28 -35.60
N ARG A 129 -35.31 7.33 -35.61
CA ARG A 129 -34.18 7.51 -36.53
C ARG A 129 -33.05 8.31 -35.87
N LEU A 130 -31.83 8.17 -36.37
CA LEU A 130 -30.70 8.98 -35.94
C LEU A 130 -30.93 10.47 -36.29
N GLY A 131 -30.79 11.33 -35.30
CA GLY A 131 -30.81 12.79 -35.46
C GLY A 131 -29.40 13.35 -35.39
N VAL A 132 -29.19 14.51 -36.00
CA VAL A 132 -27.94 15.28 -35.86
C VAL A 132 -28.17 16.31 -34.76
N PHE A 133 -27.29 16.35 -33.77
CA PHE A 133 -27.36 17.34 -32.69
C PHE A 133 -27.33 18.76 -33.27
N PRO A 134 -28.27 19.65 -32.91
CA PRO A 134 -28.41 20.96 -33.56
C PRO A 134 -27.40 21.97 -33.01
N LYS A 135 -26.11 21.65 -33.13
CA LYS A 135 -24.99 22.50 -32.73
C LYS A 135 -24.65 23.49 -33.86
N ILE A 136 -24.55 24.76 -33.51
CA ILE A 136 -24.09 25.84 -34.39
C ILE A 136 -22.84 26.44 -33.74
N VAL A 137 -21.83 26.77 -34.53
CA VAL A 137 -20.60 27.41 -34.06
C VAL A 137 -20.61 28.84 -34.61
N GLU A 138 -20.74 29.82 -33.72
CA GLU A 138 -20.85 31.25 -34.08
C GLU A 138 -20.08 32.10 -33.05
N LYS A 139 -19.61 33.27 -33.47
CA LYS A 139 -19.05 34.28 -32.56
C LYS A 139 -20.16 35.19 -32.08
N LEU A 140 -20.55 35.06 -30.82
CA LEU A 140 -21.69 35.81 -30.26
C LEU A 140 -21.27 37.07 -29.51
N SER A 141 -20.02 37.15 -29.07
CA SER A 141 -19.48 38.24 -28.28
C SER A 141 -18.31 38.95 -28.98
N GLU A 142 -18.37 40.28 -29.07
CA GLU A 142 -17.20 41.15 -29.25
C GLU A 142 -16.71 41.53 -27.85
N GLU A 143 -15.99 40.65 -27.14
CA GLU A 143 -15.45 41.05 -25.84
C GLU A 143 -14.18 41.91 -26.00
N ASP A 144 -14.34 43.18 -25.62
CA ASP A 144 -13.30 43.99 -24.98
C ASP A 144 -12.56 43.15 -23.92
N GLN A 145 -11.24 43.30 -23.89
CA GLN A 145 -10.27 42.63 -23.03
C GLN A 145 -10.55 42.81 -21.52
N HIS A 146 -11.63 42.24 -20.98
CA HIS A 146 -11.78 42.06 -19.54
C HIS A 146 -11.00 40.82 -19.11
N THR A 147 -9.69 41.05 -19.04
CA THR A 147 -8.69 40.46 -18.16
C THR A 147 -9.26 39.54 -17.07
N ASN A 148 -9.40 38.26 -17.40
CA ASN A 148 -9.24 37.13 -16.47
C ASN A 148 -8.74 35.87 -17.21
N GLN A 149 -8.12 36.04 -18.38
CA GLN A 149 -7.29 34.97 -18.93
C GLN A 149 -6.05 34.85 -18.04
N PHE A 150 -5.96 33.74 -17.30
CA PHE A 150 -4.69 33.35 -16.71
C PHE A 150 -3.63 33.35 -17.81
N PRO A 151 -2.43 33.93 -17.57
CA PRO A 151 -1.42 34.00 -18.61
C PRO A 151 -1.02 32.58 -19.03
N ALA A 152 -1.36 32.21 -20.28
CA ALA A 152 -0.98 30.92 -20.82
C ALA A 152 0.55 30.78 -20.81
N VAL A 153 1.05 29.72 -20.16
CA VAL A 153 2.49 29.46 -20.07
C VAL A 153 3.01 29.15 -21.48
N ARG A 154 3.92 29.99 -21.97
CA ARG A 154 4.59 29.76 -23.26
C ARG A 154 5.59 28.60 -23.14
N PRO A 155 5.85 27.85 -24.23
CA PRO A 155 6.92 26.87 -24.25
C PRO A 155 8.26 27.48 -23.82
N PHE A 156 9.07 26.68 -23.12
CA PHE A 156 10.43 27.06 -22.78
C PHE A 156 11.28 27.18 -24.06
N ILE A 157 12.46 27.81 -23.95
CA ILE A 157 13.36 27.96 -25.09
C ILE A 157 13.72 26.58 -25.65
N ASN A 158 13.59 26.40 -26.97
CA ASN A 158 13.84 25.16 -27.72
C ASN A 158 12.89 23.99 -27.41
N THR A 159 11.75 24.25 -26.76
CA THR A 159 10.73 23.23 -26.53
C THR A 159 9.43 23.55 -27.25
N GLN A 160 8.62 22.53 -27.47
CA GLN A 160 7.29 22.61 -28.04
C GLN A 160 6.27 22.01 -27.07
N GLN A 161 5.04 22.53 -27.09
CA GLN A 161 3.94 21.94 -26.35
C GLN A 161 3.35 20.79 -27.14
N VAL A 162 3.32 19.62 -26.51
CA VAL A 162 2.66 18.43 -27.01
C VAL A 162 1.37 18.23 -26.22
N VAL A 163 0.28 17.91 -26.91
CA VAL A 163 -1.04 17.69 -26.32
C VAL A 163 -1.50 16.27 -26.62
N TYR A 164 -1.85 15.52 -25.57
CA TYR A 164 -2.30 14.13 -25.66
C TYR A 164 -3.31 13.81 -24.54
N ASP A 165 -4.45 13.20 -24.88
CA ASP A 165 -5.51 12.73 -23.96
C ASP A 165 -5.86 13.69 -22.80
N SER A 166 -6.13 14.96 -23.15
CA SER A 166 -6.50 16.06 -22.22
C SER A 166 -5.37 16.63 -21.36
N TYR A 167 -4.12 16.23 -21.61
CA TYR A 167 -2.93 16.78 -20.96
C TYR A 167 -2.00 17.46 -21.98
N GLY A 168 -1.27 18.47 -21.52
CA GLY A 168 -0.17 19.10 -22.22
C GLY A 168 1.15 18.88 -21.49
N PHE A 169 2.24 18.71 -22.23
CA PHE A 169 3.60 18.65 -21.69
C PHE A 169 4.59 19.20 -22.71
N PHE A 170 5.80 19.53 -22.27
CA PHE A 170 6.84 20.08 -23.13
C PHE A 170 7.88 19.02 -23.49
N LEU A 171 8.17 18.91 -24.78
CA LEU A 171 9.31 18.15 -25.31
C LEU A 171 10.24 19.09 -26.09
N HIS A 172 11.47 18.66 -26.36
CA HIS A 172 12.34 19.37 -27.29
C HIS A 172 11.66 19.52 -28.67
N HIS A 173 11.91 20.62 -29.37
CA HIS A 173 11.26 20.93 -30.66
C HIS A 173 11.58 19.93 -31.78
N GLU A 174 12.62 19.11 -31.62
CA GLU A 174 13.04 18.07 -32.58
C GLU A 174 12.22 16.77 -32.46
N PHE A 175 11.36 16.62 -31.45
CA PHE A 175 10.51 15.43 -31.32
C PHE A 175 9.36 15.47 -32.32
N GLU A 176 9.14 14.35 -33.01
CA GLU A 176 8.05 14.17 -33.96
C GLU A 176 7.18 12.95 -33.56
N ASP A 177 5.88 13.02 -33.81
CA ASP A 177 4.94 11.93 -33.51
C ASP A 177 5.17 10.72 -34.43
N ARG A 178 5.41 9.56 -33.83
CA ARG A 178 5.70 8.33 -34.56
C ARG A 178 4.39 7.62 -34.89
N SER A 179 3.80 7.93 -36.05
CA SER A 179 2.62 7.19 -36.54
C SER A 179 2.89 5.68 -36.63
N GLY A 180 2.25 4.89 -35.76
CA GLY A 180 2.08 3.46 -35.99
C GLY A 180 1.26 3.29 -37.25
N GLY A 181 1.71 2.46 -38.20
CA GLY A 181 1.14 2.40 -39.56
C GLY A 181 -0.40 2.53 -39.62
N ALA A 182 -0.84 3.43 -40.51
CA ALA A 182 -2.18 4.01 -40.72
C ALA A 182 -2.44 5.33 -39.96
N GLU A 183 -2.03 6.46 -40.58
CA GLU A 183 -2.56 7.85 -40.50
C GLU A 183 -3.31 8.34 -39.24
N THR A 184 -3.01 7.85 -38.04
CA THR A 184 -3.51 8.42 -36.78
C THR A 184 -2.42 9.26 -36.14
N LEU A 185 -2.54 10.58 -36.28
CA LEU A 185 -1.84 11.55 -35.41
C LEU A 185 -2.30 11.33 -33.95
N GLN A 186 -1.44 11.68 -32.98
CA GLN A 186 -1.61 11.48 -31.53
C GLN A 186 -1.44 10.03 -31.07
N THR A 187 -0.32 9.38 -31.42
CA THR A 187 -0.05 7.99 -30.98
C THR A 187 0.38 7.88 -29.52
N GLY A 188 0.72 9.00 -28.89
CA GLY A 188 1.36 9.03 -27.57
C GLY A 188 2.83 8.62 -27.59
N THR A 189 3.44 8.42 -28.76
CA THR A 189 4.86 8.07 -28.92
C THR A 189 5.58 9.07 -29.83
N TYR A 190 6.70 9.61 -29.37
CA TYR A 190 7.46 10.66 -30.03
C TYR A 190 8.92 10.24 -30.16
N LEU A 191 9.55 10.55 -31.29
CA LEU A 191 10.95 10.23 -31.58
C LEU A 191 11.67 11.49 -32.06
N ASP A 192 12.90 11.70 -31.61
CA ASP A 192 13.73 12.81 -32.10
C ASP A 192 14.86 12.36 -33.05
N GLY A 193 15.60 13.33 -33.59
CA GLY A 193 16.74 13.08 -34.48
C GLY A 193 17.95 12.39 -33.83
N ARG A 194 18.01 12.31 -32.49
CA ARG A 194 19.07 11.61 -31.74
C ARG A 194 18.73 10.14 -31.47
N GLY A 195 17.53 9.68 -31.85
CA GLY A 195 17.04 8.34 -31.53
C GLY A 195 16.46 8.21 -30.11
N VAL A 196 16.18 9.33 -29.43
CA VAL A 196 15.44 9.32 -28.16
C VAL A 196 13.98 9.14 -28.47
N GLU A 197 13.37 8.12 -27.86
CA GLU A 197 11.93 7.89 -27.94
C GLU A 197 11.25 8.13 -26.60
N VAL A 198 10.11 8.79 -26.66
CA VAL A 198 9.24 9.12 -25.53
C VAL A 198 7.88 8.50 -25.77
N SER A 199 7.41 7.66 -24.85
CA SER A 199 6.04 7.17 -24.84
C SER A 199 5.31 7.67 -23.59
N ILE A 200 4.09 8.16 -23.76
CA ILE A 200 3.21 8.58 -22.66
C ILE A 200 1.91 7.78 -22.70
N SER A 201 1.46 7.34 -21.52
CA SER A 201 0.21 6.61 -21.36
C SER A 201 -0.55 7.08 -20.14
N PHE A 202 -1.87 7.16 -20.26
CA PHE A 202 -2.78 7.55 -19.17
C PHE A 202 -3.71 6.39 -18.82
N ASP A 203 -3.77 6.04 -17.54
CA ASP A 203 -4.74 5.07 -17.05
C ASP A 203 -6.12 5.74 -16.90
N PRO A 204 -7.22 4.96 -16.95
CA PRO A 204 -8.54 5.47 -16.60
C PRO A 204 -8.56 6.00 -15.16
N PRO A 205 -9.23 7.14 -14.89
CA PRO A 205 -9.41 7.64 -13.53
C PRO A 205 -10.17 6.65 -12.64
N VAL A 206 -9.74 6.54 -11.38
CA VAL A 206 -10.31 5.65 -10.36
C VAL A 206 -10.70 6.48 -9.14
N ASN A 207 -11.77 6.11 -8.44
CA ASN A 207 -12.13 6.75 -7.18
C ASN A 207 -11.03 6.51 -6.13
N VAL A 208 -10.62 7.57 -5.42
CA VAL A 208 -9.57 7.52 -4.38
C VAL A 208 -9.87 6.48 -3.29
N GLN A 209 -11.14 6.23 -2.99
CA GLN A 209 -11.57 5.26 -1.97
C GLN A 209 -11.25 3.81 -2.35
N HIS A 210 -11.11 3.51 -3.65
CA HIS A 210 -10.83 2.14 -4.13
C HIS A 210 -9.33 1.88 -4.30
N LEU A 211 -8.45 2.86 -4.09
CA LEU A 211 -7.01 2.70 -4.33
C LEU A 211 -6.41 1.60 -3.45
N GLU A 212 -6.78 1.54 -2.17
CA GLU A 212 -6.28 0.51 -1.25
C GLU A 212 -6.72 -0.90 -1.67
N GLU A 213 -8.00 -1.07 -2.02
CA GLU A 213 -8.56 -2.35 -2.49
C GLU A 213 -7.88 -2.85 -3.78
N LEU A 214 -7.49 -1.92 -4.65
CA LEU A 214 -6.76 -2.21 -5.87
C LEU A 214 -5.25 -2.41 -5.65
N GLY A 215 -4.74 -2.24 -4.43
CA GLY A 215 -3.31 -2.31 -4.12
C GLY A 215 -2.49 -1.16 -4.73
N ARG A 216 -3.17 -0.04 -5.02
CA ARG A 216 -2.66 1.16 -5.69
C ARG A 216 -2.74 2.37 -4.78
N ASP A 217 -2.85 2.24 -3.47
CA ASP A 217 -2.84 3.34 -2.48
C ASP A 217 -1.60 4.24 -2.59
N ASN A 218 -0.42 3.67 -2.86
CA ASN A 218 0.82 4.42 -3.10
C ASN A 218 1.31 4.24 -4.54
N VAL A 219 1.75 5.33 -5.18
CA VAL A 219 2.32 5.30 -6.55
C VAL A 219 3.54 4.38 -6.67
N ARG A 220 4.27 4.16 -5.57
CA ARG A 220 5.35 3.17 -5.49
C ARG A 220 4.88 1.78 -5.90
N HIS A 221 3.66 1.38 -5.55
CA HIS A 221 3.16 0.03 -5.85
C HIS A 221 2.95 -0.16 -7.35
N VAL A 222 2.52 0.89 -8.04
CA VAL A 222 2.44 0.94 -9.51
C VAL A 222 3.84 0.85 -10.11
N ALA A 223 4.81 1.55 -9.53
CA ALA A 223 6.21 1.49 -9.96
C ALA A 223 6.86 0.11 -9.78
N VAL A 224 6.46 -0.67 -8.76
CA VAL A 224 6.93 -2.05 -8.59
C VAL A 224 6.52 -2.92 -9.79
N ALA A 225 5.31 -2.76 -10.32
CA ALA A 225 4.86 -3.49 -11.50
C ALA A 225 5.69 -3.14 -12.75
N TRP A 226 5.96 -1.84 -12.96
CA TRP A 226 6.83 -1.37 -14.04
C TRP A 226 8.28 -1.82 -13.87
N ARG A 227 8.83 -1.73 -12.67
CA ARG A 227 10.17 -2.24 -12.34
C ARG A 227 10.26 -3.72 -12.69
N LYS A 228 9.26 -4.52 -12.31
CA LYS A 228 9.23 -5.95 -12.66
C LYS A 228 9.23 -6.15 -14.18
N ALA A 229 8.34 -5.48 -14.92
CA ALA A 229 8.26 -5.59 -16.37
C ALA A 229 9.57 -5.18 -17.07
N LEU A 230 10.22 -4.11 -16.62
CA LEU A 230 11.50 -3.62 -17.16
C LEU A 230 12.69 -4.53 -16.82
N LEU A 231 12.62 -5.30 -15.72
CA LEU A 231 13.69 -6.19 -15.27
C LEU A 231 13.47 -7.66 -15.68
N GLU A 232 12.33 -7.99 -16.29
CA GLU A 232 12.00 -9.35 -16.70
C GLU A 232 12.61 -9.75 -18.05
N SER A 233 13.04 -8.79 -18.87
CA SER A 233 13.47 -9.05 -20.25
C SER A 233 14.86 -9.67 -20.39
N ASP A 234 15.88 -9.24 -19.62
CA ASP A 234 17.28 -9.58 -19.91
C ASP A 234 18.14 -9.85 -18.65
N PHE A 235 19.14 -10.73 -18.78
CA PHE A 235 19.98 -11.21 -17.67
C PHE A 235 20.95 -10.14 -17.15
N GLN A 236 21.32 -9.16 -17.99
CA GLN A 236 22.23 -8.06 -17.62
C GLN A 236 21.53 -6.76 -17.25
N THR A 237 20.20 -6.73 -17.12
CA THR A 237 19.48 -5.50 -16.79
C THR A 237 19.81 -5.02 -15.38
N GLN A 238 20.27 -3.77 -15.27
CA GLN A 238 20.64 -3.11 -14.03
C GLN A 238 19.65 -2.00 -13.69
N LEU A 239 19.12 -2.02 -12.46
CA LEU A 239 18.35 -0.91 -11.91
C LEU A 239 19.33 0.11 -11.31
N MET A 240 19.48 1.26 -11.97
CA MET A 240 20.35 2.35 -11.54
C MET A 240 19.69 3.18 -10.43
N ARG A 241 18.38 3.39 -10.52
CA ARG A 241 17.62 4.23 -9.59
C ARG A 241 16.18 3.77 -9.45
N SER A 242 15.65 3.83 -8.24
CA SER A 242 14.22 3.66 -7.93
C SER A 242 13.86 4.49 -6.70
N GLN A 243 13.23 5.65 -6.89
CA GLN A 243 12.99 6.60 -5.80
C GLN A 243 11.68 7.39 -5.98
N PRO A 244 11.14 7.99 -4.90
CA PRO A 244 10.05 8.95 -5.00
C PRO A 244 10.43 10.11 -5.92
N TYR A 245 9.50 10.52 -6.77
CA TYR A 245 9.65 11.64 -7.69
C TYR A 245 8.71 12.77 -7.28
N ILE A 246 9.25 13.98 -7.17
CA ILE A 246 8.51 15.19 -6.81
C ILE A 246 8.40 16.04 -8.07
N LYS A 247 7.19 16.16 -8.58
CA LYS A 247 6.87 17.05 -9.70
C LYS A 247 7.09 18.51 -9.27
N LYS A 248 7.84 19.27 -10.07
CA LYS A 248 8.36 20.60 -9.72
C LYS A 248 7.54 21.75 -10.30
N MET A 249 6.75 21.54 -11.35
CA MET A 249 5.96 22.60 -12.00
C MET A 249 4.46 22.41 -11.79
N ASN A 250 3.73 23.50 -11.56
CA ASN A 250 2.27 23.56 -11.63
C ASN A 250 1.86 24.65 -12.63
N LEU A 251 1.78 24.29 -13.92
CA LEU A 251 1.63 25.25 -15.02
C LEU A 251 0.20 25.80 -15.17
N CYS A 252 -0.78 25.20 -14.52
CA CYS A 252 -2.20 25.52 -14.67
C CYS A 252 -2.89 25.78 -13.32
N ASP A 253 -2.12 26.05 -12.26
CA ASP A 253 -2.62 26.23 -10.88
C ASP A 253 -3.57 25.10 -10.43
N ASP A 254 -3.23 23.86 -10.81
CA ASP A 254 -4.00 22.66 -10.49
C ASP A 254 -4.06 22.45 -8.98
N PRO A 255 -5.25 22.39 -8.36
CA PRO A 255 -5.39 22.14 -6.93
C PRO A 255 -5.17 20.66 -6.56
N ALA A 256 -5.05 19.77 -7.55
CA ALA A 256 -4.84 18.34 -7.32
C ALA A 256 -3.51 18.07 -6.63
N SER A 257 -3.46 16.96 -5.87
CA SER A 257 -2.20 16.46 -5.36
C SER A 257 -1.47 15.63 -6.40
N TRP A 258 -0.18 15.87 -6.51
CA TRP A 258 0.72 15.13 -7.38
C TRP A 258 1.68 14.28 -6.54
N SER A 259 1.82 13.01 -6.92
CA SER A 259 2.85 12.11 -6.40
C SER A 259 3.50 11.37 -7.55
N GLY A 260 4.77 10.99 -7.42
CA GLY A 260 5.45 10.28 -8.48
C GLY A 260 6.51 9.29 -8.01
N TRP A 261 6.96 8.46 -8.94
CA TRP A 261 8.07 7.54 -8.75
C TRP A 261 8.93 7.50 -10.02
N GLU A 262 10.25 7.51 -9.84
CA GLU A 262 11.24 7.47 -10.91
C GLU A 262 11.97 6.12 -10.89
N LEU A 263 12.04 5.49 -12.06
CA LEU A 263 12.84 4.30 -12.33
C LEU A 263 13.86 4.61 -13.43
N TRP A 264 15.13 4.33 -13.17
CA TRP A 264 16.19 4.42 -14.17
C TRP A 264 16.84 3.05 -14.34
N VAL A 265 16.73 2.50 -15.55
CA VAL A 265 17.11 1.12 -15.88
C VAL A 265 18.09 1.14 -17.05
N ARG A 266 19.09 0.27 -16.97
CA ARG A 266 20.02 -0.04 -18.05
C ARG A 266 19.82 -1.49 -18.47
N THR A 267 19.50 -1.69 -19.73
CA THR A 267 19.39 -3.03 -20.33
C THR A 267 20.68 -3.36 -21.07
N GLU A 268 20.72 -4.47 -21.81
CA GLU A 268 21.85 -4.81 -22.68
C GLU A 268 22.01 -3.84 -23.86
N THR A 269 20.91 -3.21 -24.29
CA THR A 269 20.87 -2.43 -25.54
C THR A 269 20.45 -0.97 -25.35
N HIS A 270 19.75 -0.64 -24.27
CA HIS A 270 19.14 0.67 -24.06
C HIS A 270 19.32 1.22 -22.64
N THR A 271 19.38 2.53 -22.54
CA THR A 271 19.11 3.29 -21.30
C THR A 271 17.63 3.68 -21.29
N ILE A 272 16.93 3.40 -20.19
CA ILE A 272 15.49 3.63 -20.03
C ILE A 272 15.23 4.44 -18.76
N VAL A 273 14.47 5.53 -18.87
CA VAL A 273 13.94 6.29 -17.72
C VAL A 273 12.41 6.20 -17.77
N CYS A 274 11.81 5.70 -16.69
CA CYS A 274 10.37 5.60 -16.53
C CYS A 274 9.94 6.45 -15.32
N ILE A 275 9.11 7.47 -15.56
CA ILE A 275 8.55 8.33 -14.53
C ILE A 275 7.05 8.08 -14.49
N ILE A 276 6.56 7.66 -13.33
CA ILE A 276 5.14 7.43 -13.07
C ILE A 276 4.65 8.59 -12.23
N LEU A 277 3.60 9.25 -12.70
CA LEU A 277 2.93 10.33 -12.00
C LEU A 277 1.51 9.91 -11.64
N ARG A 278 1.03 10.38 -10.49
CA ARG A 278 -0.34 10.26 -10.05
C ARG A 278 -0.89 11.63 -9.73
N ARG A 279 -2.01 11.96 -10.36
CA ARG A 279 -2.84 13.14 -10.07
C ARG A 279 -4.05 12.70 -9.26
N SER A 280 -4.17 13.13 -8.01
CA SER A 280 -5.26 12.77 -7.08
C SER A 280 -6.06 14.00 -6.64
N TYR A 281 -7.33 13.80 -6.32
CA TYR A 281 -8.24 14.84 -5.84
C TYR A 281 -8.43 15.97 -6.86
N PHE A 282 -8.55 15.63 -8.15
CA PHE A 282 -8.73 16.64 -9.18
C PHE A 282 -10.21 17.04 -9.39
N PRO A 283 -10.49 18.28 -9.86
CA PRO A 283 -11.85 18.80 -10.05
C PRO A 283 -12.72 17.99 -11.02
N PRO A 284 -14.07 18.12 -10.94
CA PRO A 284 -14.82 19.00 -10.03
C PRO A 284 -15.25 18.34 -8.71
N MET A 285 -15.14 17.02 -8.61
CA MET A 285 -15.60 16.23 -7.46
C MET A 285 -14.51 15.92 -6.43
N MET A 286 -13.24 16.15 -6.76
CA MET A 286 -12.11 15.95 -5.85
C MET A 286 -12.08 14.54 -5.23
N ASP A 287 -12.53 13.51 -5.97
CA ASP A 287 -12.63 12.13 -5.49
C ASP A 287 -11.99 11.12 -6.46
N LEU A 288 -11.33 11.61 -7.51
CA LEU A 288 -10.66 10.78 -8.51
C LEU A 288 -9.14 10.84 -8.38
N SER A 289 -8.49 9.77 -8.81
CA SER A 289 -7.06 9.62 -8.98
C SER A 289 -6.76 9.02 -10.35
N GLN A 290 -5.72 9.50 -11.01
CA GLN A 290 -5.30 9.02 -12.32
C GLN A 290 -3.79 8.82 -12.34
N ASP A 291 -3.36 7.64 -12.81
CA ASP A 291 -1.95 7.31 -12.98
C ASP A 291 -1.52 7.53 -14.44
N MET A 292 -0.28 7.93 -14.61
CA MET A 292 0.30 8.38 -15.86
C MET A 292 1.72 7.86 -15.92
N THR A 293 2.14 7.36 -17.08
CA THR A 293 3.51 6.85 -17.26
C THR A 293 4.18 7.57 -18.42
N LEU A 294 5.38 8.10 -18.17
CA LEU A 294 6.28 8.62 -19.18
C LEU A 294 7.50 7.70 -19.27
N LEU A 295 7.76 7.16 -20.46
CA LEU A 295 8.85 6.24 -20.74
C LEU A 295 9.79 6.85 -21.78
N PHE A 296 11.01 7.16 -21.37
CA PHE A 296 12.10 7.60 -22.24
C PHE A 296 13.03 6.42 -22.51
N ARG A 297 13.39 6.21 -23.77
CA ARG A 297 14.36 5.18 -24.19
C ARG A 297 15.35 5.72 -25.21
N ILE A 298 16.61 5.31 -25.10
CA ILE A 298 17.65 5.56 -26.09
C ILE A 298 18.55 4.31 -26.18
N SER A 299 18.95 3.93 -27.40
CA SER A 299 19.88 2.82 -27.61
C SER A 299 21.31 3.24 -27.24
N TYR A 300 22.17 2.30 -26.81
CA TYR A 300 23.58 2.64 -26.55
C TYR A 300 24.34 3.04 -27.82
N GLU A 301 23.89 2.56 -28.98
CA GLU A 301 24.44 2.94 -30.29
C GLU A 301 24.20 4.43 -30.54
N ASP A 302 22.94 4.87 -30.42
CA ASP A 302 22.54 6.26 -30.60
C ASP A 302 23.15 7.17 -29.51
N GLN A 303 23.13 6.71 -28.26
CA GLN A 303 23.69 7.46 -27.14
C GLN A 303 25.18 7.75 -27.36
N LYS A 304 25.92 6.81 -27.95
CA LYS A 304 27.32 6.99 -28.33
C LYS A 304 27.48 7.84 -29.59
N ALA A 305 26.66 7.62 -30.62
CA ALA A 305 26.72 8.34 -31.88
C ALA A 305 26.48 9.85 -31.71
N TYR A 306 25.52 10.20 -30.85
CA TYR A 306 25.11 11.60 -30.59
C TYR A 306 25.69 12.17 -29.30
N ASN A 307 26.59 11.44 -28.62
CA ASN A 307 27.28 11.86 -27.39
C ASN A 307 26.31 12.34 -26.29
N VAL A 308 25.19 11.63 -26.11
CA VAL A 308 24.16 11.98 -25.12
C VAL A 308 24.60 11.47 -23.74
N ARG A 309 24.88 12.40 -22.82
CA ARG A 309 25.25 12.05 -21.45
C ARG A 309 24.04 11.53 -20.68
N ASP A 310 24.25 10.51 -19.87
CA ASP A 310 23.24 9.91 -18.99
C ASP A 310 22.44 10.92 -18.16
N LEU A 311 23.14 11.90 -17.57
CA LEU A 311 22.53 12.93 -16.74
C LEU A 311 21.69 13.92 -17.55
N ASP A 312 22.03 14.17 -18.81
CA ASP A 312 21.25 15.07 -19.66
C ASP A 312 19.97 14.36 -20.11
N PHE A 313 20.09 13.08 -20.51
CA PHE A 313 18.95 12.23 -20.84
C PHE A 313 17.95 12.11 -19.68
N LEU A 314 18.45 11.87 -18.46
CA LEU A 314 17.62 11.84 -17.26
C LEU A 314 16.91 13.18 -17.01
N LYS A 315 17.63 14.31 -17.10
CA LYS A 315 17.04 15.64 -16.90
C LYS A 315 15.98 15.98 -17.95
N GLU A 316 16.15 15.50 -19.18
CA GLU A 316 15.18 15.68 -20.25
C GLU A 316 13.87 14.94 -19.96
N ALA A 317 13.98 13.70 -19.46
CA ALA A 317 12.82 12.94 -18.98
C ALA A 317 12.14 13.61 -17.77
N GLU A 318 12.93 14.06 -16.79
CA GLU A 318 12.41 14.80 -15.63
C GLU A 318 11.72 16.10 -16.06
N PHE A 319 12.26 16.83 -17.04
CA PHE A 319 11.66 18.07 -17.54
C PHE A 319 10.29 17.82 -18.18
N ALA A 320 10.18 16.79 -19.02
CA ALA A 320 8.91 16.42 -19.64
C ALA A 320 7.85 16.06 -18.57
N ALA A 321 8.22 15.23 -17.59
CA ALA A 321 7.34 14.86 -16.47
C ALA A 321 6.95 16.08 -15.60
N ASP A 322 7.91 16.95 -15.30
CA ASP A 322 7.69 18.18 -14.52
C ASP A 322 6.69 19.11 -15.23
N SER A 323 6.76 19.21 -16.56
CA SER A 323 5.89 20.08 -17.37
C SER A 323 4.47 19.54 -17.61
N LEU A 324 4.20 18.26 -17.33
CA LEU A 324 2.89 17.66 -17.57
C LEU A 324 1.78 18.38 -16.78
N ALA A 325 0.75 18.84 -17.47
CA ALA A 325 -0.35 19.60 -16.88
C ALA A 325 -1.67 19.32 -17.59
N PRO A 326 -2.83 19.32 -16.90
CA PRO A 326 -4.13 19.28 -17.56
C PRO A 326 -4.30 20.50 -18.48
N LEU A 327 -5.04 20.34 -19.57
CA LEU A 327 -5.36 21.46 -20.47
C LEU A 327 -6.30 22.49 -19.82
N THR A 328 -7.08 22.08 -18.83
CA THR A 328 -8.01 22.96 -18.11
C THR A 328 -7.24 23.99 -17.30
N GLN A 329 -7.41 25.28 -17.62
CA GLN A 329 -6.77 26.39 -16.90
C GLN A 329 -7.61 26.95 -15.74
N THR A 330 -8.90 26.63 -15.70
CA THR A 330 -9.81 27.08 -14.62
C THR A 330 -10.36 25.90 -13.85
N HIS A 331 -9.98 25.80 -12.57
CA HIS A 331 -10.42 24.72 -11.69
C HIS A 331 -11.57 25.18 -10.80
N SER A 332 -12.78 24.68 -11.06
CA SER A 332 -13.91 24.85 -10.15
C SER A 332 -14.36 23.50 -9.61
N TRP A 333 -14.67 23.45 -8.32
CA TRP A 333 -15.15 22.25 -7.63
C TRP A 333 -16.49 22.48 -6.99
N LEU A 334 -17.24 21.40 -6.80
CA LEU A 334 -18.61 21.44 -6.29
C LEU A 334 -18.62 21.58 -4.76
N ARG A 335 -18.27 22.77 -4.27
CA ARG A 335 -18.09 23.07 -2.84
C ARG A 335 -19.26 22.62 -1.98
N GLU A 336 -20.51 22.85 -2.40
CA GLU A 336 -21.68 22.45 -1.62
C GLU A 336 -21.80 20.93 -1.48
N ILE A 337 -21.52 20.18 -2.55
CA ILE A 337 -21.55 18.71 -2.53
C ILE A 337 -20.42 18.18 -1.66
N LEU A 338 -19.22 18.74 -1.81
CA LEU A 338 -18.07 18.38 -0.97
C LEU A 338 -18.36 18.64 0.51
N GLN A 339 -18.99 19.77 0.84
CA GLN A 339 -19.38 20.10 2.20
C GLN A 339 -20.43 19.12 2.74
N ALA A 340 -21.45 18.78 1.95
CA ALA A 340 -22.46 17.80 2.35
C ALA A 340 -21.83 16.41 2.61
N LYS A 341 -20.87 15.99 1.77
CA LYS A 341 -20.11 14.75 1.98
C LYS A 341 -19.23 14.81 3.25
N LEU A 342 -18.57 15.95 3.51
CA LEU A 342 -17.83 16.18 4.76
C LEU A 342 -18.75 16.09 5.98
N ASP A 343 -19.92 16.72 5.92
CA ASP A 343 -20.90 16.74 7.01
C ASP A 343 -21.57 15.38 7.21
N ALA A 344 -21.69 14.56 6.16
CA ALA A 344 -22.16 13.18 6.25
C ALA A 344 -21.08 12.19 6.75
N LEU A 345 -19.86 12.69 7.03
CA LEU A 345 -18.70 11.95 7.50
C LEU A 345 -18.36 10.71 6.67
N ILE A 346 -18.51 10.79 5.34
CA ILE A 346 -18.29 9.63 4.44
C ILE A 346 -16.85 9.46 3.97
N TYR A 347 -15.99 10.43 4.26
CA TYR A 347 -14.61 10.46 3.80
C TYR A 347 -13.68 9.69 4.74
N GLN A 348 -12.55 9.23 4.19
CA GLN A 348 -11.48 8.62 4.96
C GLN A 348 -10.57 9.69 5.60
N PRO A 349 -9.81 9.35 6.66
CA PRO A 349 -8.89 10.27 7.35
C PRO A 349 -8.00 11.12 6.42
N ASP A 350 -7.32 10.49 5.47
CA ASP A 350 -6.42 11.16 4.51
C ASP A 350 -7.15 12.21 3.67
N GLN A 351 -8.42 11.94 3.34
CA GLN A 351 -9.25 12.87 2.59
C GLN A 351 -9.65 14.07 3.46
N TYR A 352 -10.03 13.87 4.73
CA TYR A 352 -10.31 14.99 5.65
C TYR A 352 -9.09 15.89 5.79
N GLN A 353 -7.91 15.30 5.98
CA GLN A 353 -6.66 16.05 6.08
C GLN A 353 -6.38 16.82 4.80
N TRP A 354 -6.57 16.19 3.64
CA TRP A 354 -6.40 16.82 2.35
C TRP A 354 -7.33 18.02 2.16
N PHE A 355 -8.64 17.86 2.40
CA PHE A 355 -9.64 18.93 2.29
C PHE A 355 -9.37 20.10 3.25
N ALA A 356 -8.94 19.79 4.48
CA ALA A 356 -8.57 20.79 5.48
C ALA A 356 -7.33 21.60 5.04
N LEU A 357 -6.31 20.95 4.50
CA LEU A 357 -5.07 21.60 4.10
C LEU A 357 -5.21 22.41 2.80
N HIS A 358 -5.83 21.83 1.77
CA HIS A 358 -5.86 22.39 0.41
C HIS A 358 -7.08 23.28 0.17
N LEU A 359 -8.28 22.87 0.60
CA LEU A 359 -9.52 23.60 0.34
C LEU A 359 -10.02 24.43 1.54
N LYS A 360 -9.38 24.29 2.71
CA LYS A 360 -9.84 24.86 3.99
C LYS A 360 -11.29 24.48 4.31
N MET A 361 -11.67 23.26 3.94
CA MET A 361 -12.99 22.71 4.19
C MET A 361 -12.91 21.71 5.34
N HIS A 362 -13.87 21.80 6.26
CA HIS A 362 -13.96 20.94 7.43
C HIS A 362 -15.40 20.46 7.58
N PRO A 363 -15.64 19.27 8.16
CA PRO A 363 -16.97 18.90 8.62
C PRO A 363 -17.49 19.93 9.61
N LYS A 364 -18.77 20.25 9.56
CA LYS A 364 -19.44 21.12 10.54
C LYS A 364 -19.29 20.63 11.99
N TRP A 365 -19.00 19.34 12.16
CA TRP A 365 -18.79 18.65 13.44
C TRP A 365 -17.41 18.91 14.07
N ILE A 366 -16.51 19.66 13.43
CA ILE A 366 -15.17 19.96 13.98
C ILE A 366 -15.22 20.67 15.34
N SER A 367 -16.26 21.47 15.62
CA SER A 367 -16.46 22.11 16.92
C SER A 367 -16.72 21.08 18.03
N TYR A 368 -17.61 20.12 17.79
CA TYR A 368 -17.88 19.00 18.70
C TYR A 368 -16.64 18.14 18.92
N ALA A 369 -15.89 17.83 17.85
CA ALA A 369 -14.66 17.07 17.95
C ALA A 369 -13.59 17.78 18.80
N ARG A 370 -13.50 19.11 18.74
CA ARG A 370 -12.63 19.91 19.62
C ARG A 370 -13.06 19.85 21.08
N VAL A 371 -14.37 19.96 21.37
CA VAL A 371 -14.91 19.81 22.74
C VAL A 371 -14.59 18.41 23.27
N PHE A 372 -14.80 17.38 22.46
CA PHE A 372 -14.49 15.99 22.80
C PHE A 372 -13.01 15.82 23.17
N LEU A 373 -12.09 16.20 22.28
CA LEU A 373 -10.65 16.08 22.50
C LEU A 373 -10.18 16.92 23.69
N LYS A 374 -10.60 18.19 23.80
CA LYS A 374 -10.21 19.06 24.92
C LYS A 374 -10.69 18.53 26.26
N SER A 375 -11.86 17.90 26.31
CA SER A 375 -12.38 17.27 27.52
C SER A 375 -11.59 16.03 27.94
N ILE A 376 -11.09 15.25 26.97
CA ILE A 376 -10.14 14.15 27.22
C ILE A 376 -8.83 14.70 27.77
N LEU A 377 -8.25 15.72 27.14
CA LEU A 377 -7.01 16.35 27.61
C LEU A 377 -7.17 16.94 29.01
N ALA A 378 -8.33 17.55 29.32
CA ALA A 378 -8.61 18.10 30.64
C ALA A 378 -8.71 17.00 31.71
N LEU A 379 -9.28 15.84 31.36
CA LEU A 379 -9.28 14.65 32.21
C LEU A 379 -7.84 14.19 32.50
N LEU A 380 -7.00 14.06 31.47
CA LEU A 380 -5.59 13.67 31.63
C LEU A 380 -4.78 14.69 32.44
N TYR A 381 -5.02 15.99 32.24
CA TYR A 381 -4.38 17.07 32.98
C TYR A 381 -4.74 17.01 34.48
N LYS A 382 -6.01 16.79 34.80
CA LYS A 382 -6.49 16.64 36.18
C LYS A 382 -5.88 15.44 36.90
N GLU A 383 -5.63 14.36 36.17
CA GLU A 383 -4.99 13.14 36.67
C GLU A 383 -3.45 13.23 36.69
N GLY A 384 -2.86 14.34 36.21
CA GLY A 384 -1.41 14.57 36.25
C GLY A 384 -0.61 13.74 35.25
N VAL A 385 -1.25 13.17 34.23
CA VAL A 385 -0.61 12.31 33.21
C VAL A 385 -0.42 13.00 31.86
N LEU A 386 -1.01 14.19 31.67
CA LEU A 386 -0.83 14.96 30.44
C LEU A 386 0.59 15.55 30.39
N ALA A 387 1.39 15.15 29.41
CA ALA A 387 2.78 15.57 29.29
C ALA A 387 2.96 17.07 29.01
N ASP A 388 2.08 17.65 28.19
CA ASP A 388 2.12 19.05 27.80
C ASP A 388 0.77 19.75 28.04
N PRO A 389 0.67 20.62 29.06
CA PRO A 389 -0.54 21.41 29.32
C PRO A 389 -0.92 22.38 28.19
N GLU A 390 0.02 22.81 27.34
CA GLU A 390 -0.25 23.74 26.23
C GLU A 390 -1.21 23.11 25.20
N LEU A 391 -1.33 21.78 25.16
CA LEU A 391 -2.27 21.07 24.30
C LEU A 391 -3.72 21.51 24.54
N LEU A 392 -4.08 21.88 25.77
CA LEU A 392 -5.41 22.42 26.09
C LEU A 392 -5.70 23.73 25.36
N ASP A 393 -4.72 24.62 25.25
CA ASP A 393 -4.88 25.89 24.56
C ASP A 393 -4.85 25.72 23.03
N LEU A 394 -4.04 24.78 22.53
CA LEU A 394 -3.93 24.47 21.10
C LEU A 394 -5.21 23.90 20.50
N THR A 395 -6.03 23.19 21.28
CA THR A 395 -7.37 22.77 20.82
C THR A 395 -8.36 23.93 20.65
N GLY A 396 -8.05 25.09 21.25
CA GLY A 396 -8.78 26.34 21.13
C GLY A 396 -9.17 26.91 22.50
N LYS A 397 -8.80 28.18 22.74
CA LYS A 397 -9.02 28.86 24.03
C LYS A 397 -10.48 28.86 24.49
N ASN A 398 -11.40 29.12 23.56
CA ASN A 398 -12.84 29.24 23.84
C ASN A 398 -13.63 27.93 23.68
N VAL A 399 -12.95 26.80 23.49
CA VAL A 399 -13.61 25.49 23.41
C VAL A 399 -14.03 25.05 24.82
N GLU A 400 -15.30 24.70 24.98
CA GLU A 400 -15.88 24.21 26.22
C GLU A 400 -15.26 22.87 26.65
N ILE A 401 -15.20 22.63 27.96
CA ILE A 401 -14.78 21.36 28.56
C ILE A 401 -16.00 20.78 29.26
N VAL A 402 -16.39 19.56 28.86
CA VAL A 402 -17.45 18.80 29.52
C VAL A 402 -16.85 17.76 30.48
N GLU A 403 -17.57 17.43 31.55
CA GLU A 403 -17.09 16.45 32.54
C GLU A 403 -17.05 15.01 32.01
N ASP A 404 -17.97 14.69 31.10
CA ASP A 404 -18.05 13.40 30.43
C ASP A 404 -17.97 13.59 28.90
N PRO A 405 -16.82 13.27 28.28
CA PRO A 405 -16.65 13.35 26.83
C PRO A 405 -17.70 12.54 26.02
N MET A 406 -18.27 11.46 26.58
CA MET A 406 -19.25 10.63 25.88
C MET A 406 -20.61 11.33 25.66
N THR A 407 -20.89 12.41 26.39
CA THR A 407 -22.05 13.28 26.13
C THR A 407 -21.97 13.93 24.74
N VAL A 408 -20.77 14.33 24.32
CA VAL A 408 -20.51 14.90 22.98
C VAL A 408 -20.82 13.88 21.88
N VAL A 409 -20.46 12.61 22.10
CA VAL A 409 -20.75 11.52 21.18
C VAL A 409 -22.26 11.32 21.04
N SER A 410 -22.98 11.29 22.16
CA SER A 410 -24.44 11.13 22.18
C SER A 410 -25.13 12.27 21.44
N ASP A 411 -24.65 13.50 21.62
CA ASP A 411 -25.15 14.67 20.92
C ASP A 411 -24.90 14.63 19.41
N LEU A 412 -23.71 14.20 18.99
CA LEU A 412 -23.37 14.01 17.56
C LEU A 412 -24.27 12.96 16.90
N ILE A 413 -24.53 11.84 17.58
CA ILE A 413 -25.40 10.79 17.06
C ILE A 413 -26.82 11.31 16.90
N ARG A 414 -27.36 11.99 17.92
CA ARG A 414 -28.72 12.54 17.93
C ARG A 414 -28.95 13.63 16.87
N GLN A 415 -27.91 14.40 16.54
CA GLN A 415 -28.01 15.52 15.61
C GLN A 415 -27.73 15.14 14.14
N GLY A 416 -27.56 13.86 13.83
CA GLY A 416 -27.31 13.40 12.46
C GLY A 416 -28.38 13.87 11.47
N GLU A 417 -27.97 14.51 10.37
CA GLU A 417 -28.90 14.97 9.35
C GLU A 417 -29.59 13.80 8.64
N GLY A 418 -30.92 13.88 8.50
CA GLY A 418 -31.72 12.83 7.88
C GLY A 418 -32.04 11.64 8.80
N LEU A 419 -31.68 11.70 10.08
CA LEU A 419 -32.10 10.73 11.10
C LEU A 419 -33.22 11.32 11.94
N ASP A 420 -34.26 10.53 12.21
CA ASP A 420 -35.29 10.89 13.19
C ASP A 420 -34.68 10.81 14.61
N PRO A 421 -34.70 11.90 15.40
CA PRO A 421 -34.16 11.92 16.77
C PRO A 421 -34.76 10.85 17.70
N VAL A 422 -35.94 10.33 17.37
CA VAL A 422 -36.66 9.33 18.17
C VAL A 422 -36.14 7.90 17.91
N ILE A 423 -35.35 7.66 16.85
CA ILE A 423 -34.86 6.32 16.47
C ILE A 423 -34.16 5.62 17.64
N ASP A 424 -33.24 6.28 18.33
CA ASP A 424 -32.51 5.66 19.46
C ASP A 424 -33.45 5.21 20.59
N SER A 425 -34.49 6.01 20.85
CA SER A 425 -35.49 5.69 21.87
C SER A 425 -36.39 4.52 21.45
N LYS A 426 -36.74 4.42 20.16
CA LYS A 426 -37.50 3.30 19.60
C LYS A 426 -36.69 2.00 19.62
N ILE A 427 -35.42 2.05 19.19
CA ILE A 427 -34.47 0.92 19.27
C ILE A 427 -34.36 0.45 20.73
N SER A 428 -34.12 1.39 21.66
CA SER A 428 -34.02 1.06 23.08
C SER A 428 -35.31 0.48 23.65
N GLY A 429 -36.46 1.00 23.24
CA GLY A 429 -37.79 0.52 23.63
C GLY A 429 -38.07 -0.90 23.14
N ALA A 430 -37.77 -1.22 21.88
CA ALA A 430 -37.93 -2.55 21.31
C ALA A 430 -37.11 -3.60 22.07
N ILE A 431 -35.84 -3.31 22.33
CA ILE A 431 -34.93 -4.18 23.10
C ILE A 431 -35.44 -4.37 24.53
N MET A 432 -35.93 -3.29 25.18
CA MET A 432 -36.49 -3.38 26.53
C MET A 432 -37.78 -4.19 26.61
N ALA A 433 -38.65 -4.09 25.60
CA ALA A 433 -39.92 -4.83 25.55
C ALA A 433 -39.67 -6.34 25.58
N VAL A 434 -38.72 -6.83 24.79
CA VAL A 434 -38.37 -8.26 24.77
C VAL A 434 -37.70 -8.69 26.08
N ARG A 435 -36.80 -7.88 26.64
CA ARG A 435 -36.20 -8.16 27.96
C ARG A 435 -37.25 -8.28 29.08
N ASN A 436 -38.28 -7.44 29.05
CA ASN A 436 -39.36 -7.49 30.04
C ASN A 436 -40.24 -8.72 29.84
N SER A 437 -40.57 -9.09 28.60
CA SER A 437 -41.34 -10.31 28.32
C SER A 437 -40.64 -11.60 28.81
N ARG A 438 -39.30 -11.64 28.79
CA ARG A 438 -38.50 -12.75 29.33
C ARG A 438 -38.59 -12.85 30.86
N LYS A 439 -38.63 -11.71 31.55
CA LYS A 439 -38.80 -11.67 33.02
C LYS A 439 -40.17 -12.19 33.45
N ASP A 440 -41.20 -11.90 32.66
CA ASP A 440 -42.57 -12.34 32.94
C ASP A 440 -42.81 -13.82 32.60
N ALA A 441 -41.95 -14.44 31.76
CA ALA A 441 -42.05 -15.84 31.35
C ALA A 441 -41.46 -16.87 32.34
N GLY A 442 -40.91 -16.44 33.48
CA GLY A 442 -40.48 -17.31 34.59
C GLY A 442 -39.28 -18.21 34.29
N ALA A 443 -38.06 -17.67 34.34
CA ALA A 443 -36.83 -18.46 34.29
C ALA A 443 -36.52 -19.13 35.66
N PRO A 444 -36.02 -20.39 35.70
CA PRO A 444 -35.73 -21.10 36.95
C PRO A 444 -34.55 -20.51 37.73
N GLU A 445 -34.68 -20.39 39.06
CA GLU A 445 -33.76 -19.71 40.01
C GLU A 445 -32.33 -20.29 40.13
N THR A 446 -31.92 -21.24 39.27
CA THR A 446 -30.63 -21.94 39.37
C THR A 446 -29.61 -21.59 38.28
N ALA A 447 -29.92 -20.66 37.36
CA ALA A 447 -28.98 -20.18 36.35
C ALA A 447 -28.27 -18.89 36.79
N ASP A 448 -27.03 -18.68 36.32
CA ASP A 448 -26.19 -17.53 36.65
C ASP A 448 -26.92 -16.20 36.30
N PRO A 449 -27.23 -15.33 37.28
CA PRO A 449 -28.09 -14.16 37.09
C PRO A 449 -27.52 -13.09 36.14
N THR A 450 -26.27 -13.24 35.70
CA THR A 450 -25.65 -12.39 34.67
C THR A 450 -25.87 -12.88 33.24
N ALA A 451 -26.00 -14.19 33.02
CA ALA A 451 -26.19 -14.78 31.69
C ALA A 451 -27.64 -14.67 31.17
N ASP A 452 -28.64 -14.66 32.06
CA ASP A 452 -30.06 -14.57 31.71
C ASP A 452 -30.54 -13.15 31.33
N ARG A 453 -29.68 -12.13 31.44
CA ARG A 453 -30.04 -10.70 31.25
C ARG A 453 -29.76 -10.16 29.86
N GLU A 454 -28.96 -10.84 29.06
CA GLU A 454 -28.59 -10.41 27.70
C GLU A 454 -29.45 -11.14 26.66
N LEU A 455 -30.03 -10.38 25.74
CA LEU A 455 -30.68 -10.95 24.56
C LEU A 455 -29.57 -11.54 23.69
N ASN A 456 -29.80 -12.71 23.09
CA ASN A 456 -28.88 -13.20 22.08
C ASN A 456 -29.04 -12.36 20.79
N GLU A 457 -28.06 -12.46 19.89
CA GLU A 457 -28.04 -11.65 18.66
C GLU A 457 -29.29 -11.89 17.78
N GLU A 458 -29.83 -13.12 17.73
CA GLU A 458 -31.03 -13.45 16.94
C GLU A 458 -32.31 -12.84 17.53
N GLU A 459 -32.44 -12.85 18.85
CA GLU A 459 -33.57 -12.25 19.58
C GLU A 459 -33.56 -10.72 19.47
N GLU A 460 -32.38 -10.09 19.54
CA GLU A 460 -32.23 -8.65 19.34
C GLU A 460 -32.57 -8.27 17.89
N GLU A 461 -32.08 -9.01 16.90
CA GLU A 461 -32.41 -8.79 15.51
C GLU A 461 -33.92 -8.91 15.26
N ALA A 462 -34.56 -9.97 15.75
CA ALA A 462 -36.01 -10.14 15.64
C ALA A 462 -36.77 -8.98 16.30
N ALA A 463 -36.37 -8.56 17.51
CA ALA A 463 -36.98 -7.43 18.22
C ALA A 463 -36.91 -6.12 17.43
N LEU A 464 -35.80 -5.89 16.74
CA LEU A 464 -35.58 -4.68 15.95
C LEU A 464 -36.32 -4.73 14.61
N LEU A 465 -36.41 -5.91 13.98
CA LEU A 465 -37.18 -6.11 12.75
C LEU A 465 -38.70 -6.05 12.99
N ASP A 466 -39.16 -6.43 14.19
CA ASP A 466 -40.56 -6.33 14.61
C ASP A 466 -40.93 -4.94 15.17
N SER A 467 -39.98 -4.00 15.20
CA SER A 467 -40.22 -2.64 15.67
C SER A 467 -40.93 -1.76 14.62
N ASP A 468 -41.48 -0.62 15.03
CA ASP A 468 -42.11 0.37 14.13
C ASP A 468 -41.10 1.15 13.26
N LEU A 469 -39.87 0.65 13.10
CA LEU A 469 -38.81 1.27 12.30
C LEU A 469 -38.57 0.46 11.03
N GLU A 470 -38.39 1.17 9.91
CA GLU A 470 -37.94 0.51 8.70
C GLU A 470 -36.48 0.04 8.88
N PRO A 471 -36.10 -1.15 8.38
CA PRO A 471 -34.72 -1.65 8.51
C PRO A 471 -33.67 -0.66 7.99
N GLN A 472 -34.00 0.13 6.95
CA GLN A 472 -33.10 1.15 6.42
C GLN A 472 -32.81 2.29 7.40
N GLU A 473 -33.77 2.67 8.25
CA GLU A 473 -33.60 3.71 9.26
C GLU A 473 -32.64 3.25 10.36
N ILE A 474 -32.79 2.00 10.81
CA ILE A 474 -31.88 1.35 11.78
C ILE A 474 -30.46 1.30 11.21
N LEU A 475 -30.32 0.84 9.96
CA LEU A 475 -29.03 0.77 9.27
C LEU A 475 -28.39 2.15 9.12
N ALA A 476 -29.16 3.18 8.77
CA ALA A 476 -28.66 4.55 8.62
C ALA A 476 -28.16 5.09 9.96
N TYR A 477 -28.92 4.91 11.03
CA TYR A 477 -28.55 5.33 12.40
C TYR A 477 -27.24 4.64 12.86
N HIS A 478 -27.16 3.32 12.70
CA HIS A 478 -25.97 2.56 13.08
C HIS A 478 -24.73 2.87 12.23
N ARG A 479 -24.90 3.13 10.93
CA ARG A 479 -23.81 3.59 10.06
C ARG A 479 -23.33 4.99 10.44
N TRP A 480 -24.25 5.89 10.81
CA TRP A 480 -23.90 7.23 11.29
C TRP A 480 -23.05 7.17 12.57
N SER A 481 -23.46 6.36 13.55
CA SER A 481 -22.68 6.13 14.78
C SER A 481 -21.26 5.62 14.49
N MET A 482 -21.11 4.69 13.54
CA MET A 482 -19.81 4.18 13.13
C MET A 482 -18.95 5.23 12.37
N ARG A 483 -19.56 6.14 11.61
CA ARG A 483 -18.82 7.25 10.97
C ARG A 483 -18.32 8.26 11.99
N ILE A 484 -19.12 8.55 13.02
CA ILE A 484 -18.71 9.41 14.13
C ILE A 484 -17.51 8.80 14.85
N SER A 485 -17.53 7.51 15.15
CA SER A 485 -16.41 6.85 15.83
C SER A 485 -15.11 6.93 15.01
N GLN A 486 -15.19 6.73 13.70
CA GLN A 486 -14.06 6.89 12.77
C GLN A 486 -13.54 8.33 12.72
N TYR A 487 -14.43 9.31 12.62
CA TYR A 487 -14.05 10.72 12.56
C TYR A 487 -13.42 11.23 13.86
N LEU A 488 -13.95 10.83 15.02
CA LEU A 488 -13.39 11.20 16.32
C LEU A 488 -12.03 10.53 16.56
N ALA A 489 -11.85 9.28 16.12
CA ALA A 489 -10.55 8.61 16.14
C ALA A 489 -9.52 9.40 15.33
N TYR A 490 -9.86 9.83 14.11
CA TYR A 490 -9.01 10.68 13.28
C TYR A 490 -8.68 12.02 13.98
N CYS A 491 -9.67 12.66 14.60
CA CYS A 491 -9.49 13.93 15.29
C CYS A 491 -8.54 13.85 16.49
N ILE A 492 -8.57 12.73 17.23
CA ILE A 492 -7.62 12.46 18.32
C ILE A 492 -6.21 12.23 17.78
N ASP A 493 -6.08 11.46 16.70
CA ASP A 493 -4.79 10.94 16.24
C ASP A 493 -3.95 11.97 15.47
N GLU A 494 -4.55 12.69 14.53
CA GLU A 494 -3.83 13.69 13.71
C GLU A 494 -4.67 14.88 13.26
N GLY A 495 -6.00 14.79 13.34
CA GLY A 495 -6.91 15.76 12.71
C GLY A 495 -6.95 17.14 13.38
N ILE A 496 -6.78 17.22 14.71
CA ILE A 496 -6.86 18.50 15.45
C ILE A 496 -5.48 18.99 15.88
N LEU A 497 -4.69 18.13 16.54
CA LEU A 497 -3.39 18.51 17.11
C LEU A 497 -2.19 18.07 16.25
N GLY A 498 -2.43 17.43 15.10
CA GLY A 498 -1.37 16.85 14.27
C GLY A 498 -0.58 15.81 15.07
N TYR A 499 0.75 15.85 14.94
CA TYR A 499 1.66 14.91 15.62
C TYR A 499 1.89 15.22 17.11
N LYS A 500 1.26 16.26 17.67
CA LYS A 500 1.52 16.68 19.06
C LYS A 500 0.80 15.83 20.11
N PHE A 501 -0.27 15.14 19.71
CA PHE A 501 -1.03 14.22 20.54
C PHE A 501 -1.68 13.18 19.63
N SER A 502 -1.66 11.92 20.05
CA SER A 502 -2.09 10.78 19.26
C SER A 502 -2.89 9.76 20.09
N LEU A 503 -3.45 8.76 19.42
CA LEU A 503 -4.06 7.63 20.11
C LEU A 503 -3.06 6.83 20.95
N ALA A 504 -1.77 6.85 20.58
CA ALA A 504 -0.71 6.21 21.36
C ALA A 504 -0.56 6.91 22.72
N ASP A 505 -0.48 8.24 22.74
CA ASP A 505 -0.36 9.03 23.97
C ASP A 505 -1.57 8.80 24.90
N LEU A 506 -2.77 8.76 24.33
CA LEU A 506 -3.99 8.46 25.09
C LEU A 506 -3.97 7.05 25.70
N SER A 507 -3.40 6.08 24.99
CA SER A 507 -3.34 4.68 25.44
C SER A 507 -2.34 4.45 26.57
N GLU A 508 -1.29 5.28 26.66
CA GLU A 508 -0.31 5.22 27.74
C GLU A 508 -0.92 5.62 29.08
N ALA A 509 -1.90 6.52 29.09
CA ALA A 509 -2.61 6.94 30.29
C ALA A 509 -3.45 5.82 30.95
N ILE A 510 -3.81 4.76 30.20
CA ILE A 510 -4.58 3.63 30.73
C ILE A 510 -3.80 2.92 31.85
N GLY A 511 -4.43 2.81 33.01
CA GLY A 511 -3.86 2.24 34.22
C GLY A 511 -2.95 3.18 35.02
N LEU A 512 -2.70 4.42 34.54
CA LEU A 512 -1.93 5.45 35.25
C LEU A 512 -2.82 6.50 35.94
N VAL A 513 -4.12 6.49 35.62
CA VAL A 513 -5.12 7.41 36.17
C VAL A 513 -6.00 6.74 37.22
N SER A 514 -6.82 7.52 37.92
CA SER A 514 -7.82 7.02 38.87
C SER A 514 -8.79 6.02 38.23
N GLN A 515 -9.36 5.10 39.02
CA GLN A 515 -10.28 4.07 38.50
C GLN A 515 -11.52 4.66 37.79
N ALA A 516 -11.97 5.85 38.19
CA ALA A 516 -13.07 6.56 37.55
C ALA A 516 -12.64 7.11 36.17
N ALA A 517 -11.47 7.73 36.09
CA ALA A 517 -10.91 8.21 34.83
C ALA A 517 -10.58 7.05 33.87
N ASP A 518 -9.98 5.96 34.37
CA ASP A 518 -9.65 4.78 33.58
C ASP A 518 -10.90 4.15 32.94
N ARG A 519 -12.01 4.09 33.68
CA ARG A 519 -13.30 3.63 33.17
C ARG A 519 -13.81 4.50 32.01
N LYS A 520 -13.73 5.83 32.15
CA LYS A 520 -14.11 6.79 31.10
C LYS A 520 -13.21 6.65 29.87
N LEU A 521 -11.89 6.53 30.06
CA LEU A 521 -10.95 6.31 28.96
C LEU A 521 -11.24 5.00 28.21
N ARG A 522 -11.56 3.91 28.92
CA ARG A 522 -11.94 2.63 28.31
C ARG A 522 -13.25 2.71 27.54
N GLU A 523 -14.21 3.51 28.01
CA GLU A 523 -15.47 3.76 27.30
C GLU A 523 -15.23 4.53 26.00
N ILE A 524 -14.37 5.56 26.04
CA ILE A 524 -13.91 6.29 24.85
C ILE A 524 -13.26 5.32 23.86
N PHE A 525 -12.31 4.49 24.32
CA PHE A 525 -11.66 3.49 23.48
C PHE A 525 -12.67 2.48 22.89
N ALA A 526 -13.62 2.00 23.68
CA ALA A 526 -14.67 1.11 23.21
C ALA A 526 -15.49 1.74 22.08
N PHE A 527 -15.85 3.03 22.22
CA PHE A 527 -16.62 3.74 21.21
C PHE A 527 -15.83 3.99 19.93
N ILE A 528 -14.60 4.53 20.02
CA ILE A 528 -13.79 4.85 18.83
C ILE A 528 -13.26 3.61 18.11
N LEU A 529 -13.03 2.50 18.83
CA LEU A 529 -12.76 1.20 18.24
C LEU A 529 -14.01 0.63 17.57
N HIS A 530 -15.18 0.87 18.18
CA HIS A 530 -16.49 0.50 17.66
C HIS A 530 -16.62 -0.98 17.28
N LEU A 531 -16.08 -1.87 18.12
CA LEU A 531 -16.17 -3.33 17.91
C LEU A 531 -17.64 -3.77 17.97
N ARG A 532 -18.18 -4.29 16.86
CA ARG A 532 -19.58 -4.69 16.71
C ARG A 532 -19.78 -5.83 15.72
N PRO A 533 -20.94 -6.52 15.71
CA PRO A 533 -21.30 -7.45 14.65
C PRO A 533 -21.36 -6.77 13.26
N LYS A 534 -21.09 -7.55 12.21
CA LYS A 534 -21.25 -7.20 10.79
C LYS A 534 -22.71 -6.95 10.45
N ASN A 535 -23.62 -7.61 11.15
CA ASN A 535 -25.04 -7.30 11.04
C ASN A 535 -25.29 -5.90 11.61
N MET A 536 -25.51 -4.93 10.72
CA MET A 536 -25.72 -3.52 11.08
C MET A 536 -27.12 -3.25 11.64
N ILE A 537 -28.01 -4.25 11.70
CA ILE A 537 -29.28 -4.16 12.43
C ILE A 537 -29.02 -4.17 13.94
N LEU A 538 -28.07 -4.98 14.42
CA LEU A 538 -27.75 -5.11 15.84
C LEU A 538 -27.15 -3.83 16.41
N ARG A 539 -27.45 -3.51 17.68
CA ARG A 539 -26.92 -2.33 18.35
C ARG A 539 -25.44 -2.52 18.71
N TRP A 540 -24.65 -1.44 18.62
CA TRP A 540 -23.30 -1.44 19.19
C TRP A 540 -23.36 -1.40 20.73
N SER A 541 -22.53 -2.21 21.38
CA SER A 541 -22.38 -2.23 22.84
C SER A 541 -20.93 -1.95 23.25
N ALA A 542 -20.75 -1.08 24.25
CA ALA A 542 -19.45 -0.81 24.87
C ALA A 542 -18.84 -2.05 25.55
N ASP A 543 -19.68 -3.01 25.96
CA ASP A 543 -19.22 -4.27 26.58
C ASP A 543 -18.51 -5.20 25.58
N SER A 544 -18.66 -4.97 24.27
CA SER A 544 -17.97 -5.75 23.23
C SER A 544 -16.44 -5.74 23.43
N LEU A 545 -15.88 -4.63 23.91
CA LEU A 545 -14.44 -4.53 24.23
C LEU A 545 -14.08 -5.32 25.50
N ARG A 546 -14.98 -5.42 26.48
CA ARG A 546 -14.76 -6.25 27.69
C ARG A 546 -14.68 -7.73 27.34
N HIS A 547 -15.49 -8.15 26.37
CA HIS A 547 -15.49 -9.51 25.83
C HIS A 547 -14.58 -9.68 24.61
N ALA A 548 -13.67 -8.75 24.33
CA ALA A 548 -12.83 -8.77 23.13
C ALA A 548 -12.06 -10.08 22.93
N LYS A 549 -11.67 -10.77 24.02
CA LYS A 549 -10.98 -12.08 23.96
C LYS A 549 -11.77 -13.15 23.20
N THR A 550 -13.10 -13.15 23.34
CA THR A 550 -14.00 -14.09 22.66
C THR A 550 -14.55 -13.47 21.39
N THR A 551 -14.99 -12.21 21.46
CA THR A 551 -15.61 -11.49 20.35
C THR A 551 -14.71 -11.37 19.13
N LEU A 552 -13.44 -11.00 19.30
CA LEU A 552 -12.50 -10.84 18.19
C LEU A 552 -12.10 -12.17 17.52
N LYS A 553 -12.37 -13.31 18.16
CA LYS A 553 -12.17 -14.62 17.54
C LYS A 553 -13.31 -14.95 16.56
N LYS A 554 -14.47 -14.31 16.70
CA LYS A 554 -15.59 -14.48 15.78
C LYS A 554 -15.35 -13.64 14.52
N ARG A 555 -15.56 -14.22 13.33
CA ARG A 555 -15.28 -13.59 12.02
C ARG A 555 -16.38 -12.67 11.51
N ASP A 556 -17.48 -12.60 12.25
CA ASP A 556 -18.69 -11.84 12.00
C ASP A 556 -18.66 -10.46 12.68
N TYR A 557 -17.52 -10.01 13.22
CA TYR A 557 -17.37 -8.67 13.80
C TYR A 557 -16.61 -7.72 12.86
N VAL A 558 -16.84 -6.42 13.04
CA VAL A 558 -16.14 -5.30 12.42
C VAL A 558 -15.72 -4.30 13.49
N PHE A 559 -14.66 -3.55 13.21
CA PHE A 559 -14.11 -2.52 14.08
C PHE A 559 -13.35 -1.48 13.24
N ASN A 560 -12.94 -0.39 13.88
CA ASN A 560 -12.07 0.60 13.27
C ASN A 560 -10.63 0.08 13.25
N ASP A 561 -10.20 -0.41 12.09
CA ASP A 561 -8.87 -1.00 11.87
C ASP A 561 -7.73 -0.06 12.29
N ARG A 562 -7.84 1.25 12.04
CA ARG A 562 -6.80 2.22 12.39
C ARG A 562 -6.62 2.34 13.90
N VAL A 563 -7.72 2.43 14.63
CA VAL A 563 -7.70 2.44 16.11
C VAL A 563 -7.14 1.12 16.62
N PHE A 564 -7.59 0.00 16.06
CA PHE A 564 -7.12 -1.31 16.48
C PHE A 564 -5.62 -1.50 16.25
N VAL A 565 -5.07 -1.00 15.13
CA VAL A 565 -3.62 -0.99 14.87
C VAL A 565 -2.85 -0.19 15.92
N SER A 566 -3.35 0.97 16.33
CA SER A 566 -2.70 1.74 17.41
C SER A 566 -2.75 1.01 18.75
N LEU A 567 -3.89 0.40 19.11
CA LEU A 567 -4.07 -0.38 20.35
C LEU A 567 -3.24 -1.68 20.38
N VAL A 568 -3.18 -2.33 19.21
CA VAL A 568 -2.07 -3.08 18.63
C VAL A 568 -0.67 -2.78 19.19
N ASP A 569 -0.09 -1.75 18.59
CA ASP A 569 1.30 -1.38 18.67
C ASP A 569 1.70 -0.83 20.05
N CYS A 570 0.80 -0.12 20.74
CA CYS A 570 1.04 0.35 22.10
C CYS A 570 0.87 -0.73 23.18
N GLY A 571 0.46 -1.95 22.80
CA GLY A 571 0.29 -3.09 23.70
C GLY A 571 -0.97 -3.04 24.56
N PHE A 572 -1.92 -2.12 24.31
CA PHE A 572 -3.20 -2.08 25.01
C PHE A 572 -3.95 -3.41 24.89
N MET A 573 -3.98 -4.02 23.70
CA MET A 573 -4.67 -5.30 23.50
C MET A 573 -4.03 -6.44 24.29
N ALA A 574 -2.71 -6.43 24.47
CA ALA A 574 -2.01 -7.40 25.31
C ALA A 574 -2.39 -7.24 26.79
N LYS A 575 -2.59 -5.99 27.27
CA LYS A 575 -3.02 -5.70 28.66
C LYS A 575 -4.43 -6.23 29.00
N LEU A 576 -5.25 -6.60 28.00
CA LEU A 576 -6.54 -7.26 28.26
C LEU A 576 -6.37 -8.69 28.77
N PHE A 577 -5.20 -9.29 28.55
CA PHE A 577 -4.84 -10.63 29.01
C PHE A 577 -4.16 -10.57 30.37
N ALA A 578 -4.52 -11.48 31.27
CA ALA A 578 -3.88 -11.56 32.58
C ALA A 578 -2.43 -12.07 32.44
N LYS A 579 -1.58 -11.77 33.41
CA LYS A 579 -0.21 -12.28 33.44
C LYS A 579 -0.24 -13.82 33.41
N GLY A 580 0.50 -14.45 32.50
CA GLY A 580 0.46 -15.91 32.25
C GLY A 580 -0.56 -16.37 31.20
N GLU A 581 -1.36 -15.46 30.61
CA GLU A 581 -2.24 -15.76 29.47
C GLU A 581 -1.56 -15.45 28.11
N GLU A 582 -0.22 -15.44 28.01
CA GLU A 582 0.48 -15.09 26.76
C GLU A 582 0.06 -16.02 25.60
N ALA A 583 -0.19 -17.29 25.90
CA ALA A 583 -0.66 -18.26 24.91
C ALA A 583 -2.02 -17.90 24.31
N ALA A 584 -2.95 -17.40 25.13
CA ALA A 584 -4.27 -16.98 24.67
C ALA A 584 -4.20 -15.71 23.81
N TYR A 585 -3.26 -14.80 24.13
CA TYR A 585 -2.99 -13.62 23.33
C TYR A 585 -2.40 -14.00 21.96
N LEU A 586 -1.40 -14.89 21.93
CA LEU A 586 -0.82 -15.39 20.68
C LEU A 586 -1.86 -16.11 19.80
N ASP A 587 -2.77 -16.88 20.40
CA ASP A 587 -3.88 -17.49 19.68
C ASP A 587 -4.85 -16.44 19.11
N LEU A 588 -5.14 -15.37 19.85
CA LEU A 588 -5.93 -14.25 19.32
C LEU A 588 -5.22 -13.59 18.12
N LEU A 589 -3.93 -13.29 18.23
CA LEU A 589 -3.14 -12.72 17.12
C LEU A 589 -3.16 -13.63 15.89
N ARG A 590 -3.06 -14.95 16.08
CA ARG A 590 -3.17 -15.96 15.01
C ARG A 590 -4.53 -15.89 14.32
N VAL A 591 -5.63 -15.90 15.08
CA VAL A 591 -6.99 -15.85 14.52
C VAL A 591 -7.22 -14.55 13.75
N LEU A 592 -6.80 -13.42 14.33
CA LEU A 592 -6.89 -12.11 13.69
C LEU A 592 -6.04 -12.04 12.42
N LEU A 593 -4.81 -12.57 12.43
CA LEU A 593 -3.94 -12.55 11.25
C LEU A 593 -4.52 -13.33 10.07
N LEU A 594 -5.23 -14.43 10.36
CA LEU A 594 -5.94 -15.22 9.35
C LEU A 594 -7.24 -14.56 8.86
N GLY A 595 -7.86 -13.69 9.66
CA GLY A 595 -9.12 -13.00 9.33
C GLY A 595 -8.95 -11.56 8.83
N ALA A 596 -7.80 -10.94 9.07
CA ALA A 596 -7.53 -9.54 8.76
C ALA A 596 -7.59 -9.30 7.24
N THR A 597 -8.34 -8.27 6.86
CA THR A 597 -8.44 -7.79 5.48
C THR A 597 -7.41 -6.71 5.22
N SER A 598 -7.33 -5.70 6.09
CA SER A 598 -6.39 -4.59 5.93
C SER A 598 -4.94 -4.99 6.17
N GLN A 599 -4.08 -4.32 5.43
CA GLN A 599 -2.65 -4.58 5.50
C GLN A 599 -1.98 -3.95 6.71
N GLY A 600 -2.44 -2.77 7.13
CA GLY A 600 -2.00 -2.12 8.36
C GLY A 600 -2.16 -3.07 9.55
N LEU A 601 -3.33 -3.71 9.66
CA LEU A 601 -3.60 -4.70 10.70
C LEU A 601 -2.67 -5.91 10.63
N LYS A 602 -2.54 -6.55 9.46
CA LYS A 602 -1.62 -7.68 9.28
C LYS A 602 -0.19 -7.31 9.69
N THR A 603 0.26 -6.11 9.33
CA THR A 603 1.61 -5.61 9.63
C THR A 603 1.82 -5.43 11.14
N ALA A 604 0.87 -4.81 11.84
CA ALA A 604 0.91 -4.65 13.30
C ALA A 604 0.90 -6.01 14.03
N LEU A 605 0.04 -6.93 13.61
CA LEU A 605 -0.03 -8.29 14.16
C LEU A 605 1.30 -9.04 13.96
N CYS A 606 1.86 -9.03 12.75
CA CYS A 606 3.16 -9.64 12.47
C CYS A 606 4.30 -9.01 13.26
N ARG A 607 4.26 -7.69 13.53
CA ARG A 607 5.25 -7.00 14.36
C ARG A 607 5.22 -7.49 15.81
N GLN A 608 4.03 -7.67 16.39
CA GLN A 608 3.88 -8.24 17.73
C GLN A 608 4.37 -9.69 17.80
N ILE A 609 4.03 -10.51 16.77
CA ILE A 609 4.52 -11.89 16.67
C ILE A 609 6.05 -11.93 16.54
N LEU A 610 6.64 -11.04 15.74
CA LEU A 610 8.09 -10.92 15.60
C LEU A 610 8.75 -10.58 16.95
N LYS A 611 8.21 -9.61 17.70
CA LYS A 611 8.69 -9.26 19.04
C LYS A 611 8.64 -10.47 19.97
N ALA A 612 7.50 -11.16 20.03
CA ALA A 612 7.33 -12.38 20.83
C ALA A 612 8.30 -13.50 20.42
N SER A 613 8.62 -13.61 19.12
CA SER A 613 9.59 -14.61 18.63
C SER A 613 11.04 -14.33 19.02
N GLY A 614 11.39 -13.07 19.30
CA GLY A 614 12.74 -12.66 19.71
C GLY A 614 13.00 -12.88 21.20
N ASP A 615 11.97 -12.75 22.04
CA ASP A 615 12.06 -12.76 23.51
C ASP A 615 12.03 -14.18 24.13
N ARG A 616 12.69 -15.17 23.49
CA ARG A 616 12.72 -16.63 23.82
C ARG A 616 13.22 -17.04 25.22
N ARG A 617 13.17 -16.17 26.22
CA ARG A 617 13.79 -16.37 27.53
C ARG A 617 13.08 -17.38 28.44
N GLU A 618 11.87 -17.86 28.13
CA GLU A 618 11.15 -18.83 28.97
C GLU A 618 10.47 -19.96 28.17
N ALA A 619 10.70 -21.21 28.60
CA ALA A 619 10.28 -22.45 27.95
C ALA A 619 8.74 -22.62 27.79
N GLN A 620 7.93 -21.86 28.53
CA GLN A 620 6.46 -21.88 28.40
C GLN A 620 5.93 -21.14 27.15
N SER A 621 6.72 -20.23 26.58
CA SER A 621 6.32 -19.46 25.39
C SER A 621 6.38 -20.25 24.06
N SER A 622 7.13 -21.36 24.03
CA SER A 622 7.43 -22.07 22.78
C SER A 622 6.20 -22.76 22.18
N GLU A 623 5.38 -23.44 22.99
CA GLU A 623 4.20 -24.17 22.50
C GLU A 623 3.12 -23.26 21.90
N ALA A 624 2.89 -22.09 22.51
CA ALA A 624 1.95 -21.12 21.99
C ALA A 624 2.39 -20.56 20.62
N LEU A 625 3.69 -20.32 20.45
CA LEU A 625 4.26 -19.81 19.20
C LEU A 625 4.15 -20.82 18.05
N TYR A 626 4.09 -22.13 18.33
CA TYR A 626 3.88 -23.16 17.31
C TYR A 626 2.57 -22.97 16.54
N THR A 627 1.52 -22.49 17.22
CA THR A 627 0.21 -22.27 16.60
C THR A 627 0.23 -21.12 15.57
N VAL A 628 1.16 -20.17 15.71
CA VAL A 628 1.27 -18.98 14.86
C VAL A 628 2.04 -19.28 13.57
N VAL A 629 2.93 -20.29 13.58
CA VAL A 629 3.78 -20.66 12.44
C VAL A 629 2.97 -20.90 11.14
N PRO A 630 1.89 -21.70 11.13
CA PRO A 630 1.07 -21.88 9.93
C PRO A 630 0.42 -20.57 9.43
N ALA A 631 0.03 -19.67 10.34
CA ALA A 631 -0.57 -18.40 9.96
C ALA A 631 0.46 -17.48 9.28
N LEU A 632 1.71 -17.47 9.75
CA LEU A 632 2.81 -16.75 9.09
C LEU A 632 3.10 -17.31 7.69
N VAL A 633 3.12 -18.64 7.53
CA VAL A 633 3.28 -19.26 6.20
C VAL A 633 2.13 -18.88 5.27
N ASN A 634 0.89 -18.81 5.79
CA ASN A 634 -0.26 -18.35 5.00
C ASN A 634 -0.11 -16.89 4.53
N VAL A 635 0.44 -16.01 5.36
CA VAL A 635 0.77 -14.61 4.95
C VAL A 635 1.72 -14.60 3.76
N LEU A 636 2.74 -15.47 3.77
CA LEU A 636 3.71 -15.57 2.68
C LEU A 636 3.13 -16.16 1.39
N ARG A 637 2.16 -17.08 1.49
CA ARG A 637 1.55 -17.76 0.32
C ARG A 637 0.40 -17.00 -0.32
N ASN A 638 -0.18 -16.03 0.38
CA ASN A 638 -1.38 -15.36 -0.09
C ASN A 638 -1.09 -14.45 -1.29
N LYS A 639 -1.66 -14.79 -2.46
CA LYS A 639 -1.47 -14.05 -3.71
C LYS A 639 -1.97 -12.60 -3.64
N VAL A 640 -3.01 -12.34 -2.84
CA VAL A 640 -3.54 -10.97 -2.63
C VAL A 640 -2.49 -10.09 -1.98
N ASN A 641 -1.65 -10.67 -1.12
CA ASN A 641 -0.55 -9.94 -0.51
C ASN A 641 0.60 -9.68 -1.51
N MET A 642 0.49 -9.95 -2.82
CA MET A 642 1.60 -9.72 -3.77
C MET A 642 1.24 -8.87 -4.97
N SER A 643 -0.04 -8.72 -5.29
CA SER A 643 -0.51 -7.77 -6.31
C SER A 643 -0.36 -6.32 -5.87
N ALA A 644 -0.38 -6.06 -4.55
CA ALA A 644 -0.11 -4.75 -3.98
C ALA A 644 1.39 -4.66 -3.62
N GLY A 645 2.16 -3.78 -4.28
CA GLY A 645 3.59 -3.56 -3.97
C GLY A 645 3.89 -3.08 -2.53
N SER A 646 2.86 -2.92 -1.70
CA SER A 646 2.89 -2.49 -0.30
C SER A 646 3.38 -3.57 0.67
N THR A 647 3.37 -4.84 0.29
CA THR A 647 3.46 -5.96 1.24
C THR A 647 4.88 -6.41 1.58
N VAL A 648 5.91 -5.79 1.00
CA VAL A 648 7.30 -6.13 1.28
C VAL A 648 7.60 -6.04 2.78
N SER A 649 7.08 -5.01 3.47
CA SER A 649 7.25 -4.89 4.93
C SER A 649 6.57 -6.04 5.68
N LEU A 650 5.34 -6.37 5.32
CA LEU A 650 4.57 -7.47 5.91
C LEU A 650 5.29 -8.82 5.72
N LEU A 651 5.75 -9.12 4.50
CA LEU A 651 6.48 -10.35 4.20
C LEU A 651 7.80 -10.41 4.95
N ASN A 652 8.53 -9.29 5.05
CA ASN A 652 9.78 -9.23 5.79
C ASN A 652 9.57 -9.52 7.28
N LEU A 653 8.52 -8.96 7.90
CA LEU A 653 8.16 -9.24 9.29
C LEU A 653 7.82 -10.72 9.48
N ALA A 654 7.00 -11.29 8.60
CA ALA A 654 6.61 -12.70 8.66
C ALA A 654 7.82 -13.64 8.48
N LEU A 655 8.68 -13.39 7.49
CA LEU A 655 9.91 -14.16 7.28
C LEU A 655 10.86 -14.03 8.47
N SER A 656 11.08 -12.82 8.98
CA SER A 656 11.95 -12.59 10.13
C SER A 656 11.46 -13.32 11.38
N ALA A 657 10.14 -13.34 11.61
CA ALA A 657 9.54 -14.11 12.70
C ALA A 657 9.80 -15.61 12.52
N LEU A 658 9.63 -16.14 11.30
CA LEU A 658 9.94 -17.55 11.00
C LEU A 658 11.44 -17.88 11.13
N VAL A 659 12.33 -16.95 10.78
CA VAL A 659 13.78 -17.12 10.99
C VAL A 659 14.08 -17.29 12.49
N ASN A 660 13.51 -16.43 13.32
CA ASN A 660 13.67 -16.52 14.78
C ASN A 660 13.08 -17.82 15.33
N LEU A 661 11.85 -18.16 14.92
CA LEU A 661 11.15 -19.37 15.39
C LEU A 661 11.82 -20.68 14.92
N SER A 662 12.43 -20.70 13.74
CA SER A 662 13.12 -21.90 13.23
C SER A 662 14.54 -22.10 13.79
N ALA A 663 15.08 -21.10 14.50
CA ALA A 663 16.45 -21.15 15.02
C ALA A 663 16.56 -22.18 16.16
N GLY A 664 17.13 -23.35 15.89
CA GLY A 664 17.41 -24.37 16.91
C GLY A 664 16.20 -25.16 17.42
N ASP A 665 14.99 -24.92 16.89
CA ASP A 665 13.76 -25.60 17.31
C ASP A 665 13.37 -26.69 16.30
N LEU A 666 13.31 -27.95 16.72
CA LEU A 666 12.96 -29.06 15.84
C LEU A 666 11.46 -29.10 15.52
N ARG A 667 10.61 -28.76 16.49
CA ARG A 667 9.15 -28.85 16.34
C ARG A 667 8.64 -27.81 15.35
N VAL A 668 9.17 -26.57 15.42
CA VAL A 668 8.85 -25.54 14.43
C VAL A 668 9.26 -25.97 13.02
N LYS A 669 10.41 -26.64 12.87
CA LYS A 669 10.88 -27.12 11.56
C LYS A 669 9.94 -28.17 10.97
N GLU A 670 9.46 -29.11 11.79
CA GLU A 670 8.45 -30.09 11.37
C GLU A 670 7.17 -29.40 10.90
N ILE A 671 6.63 -28.47 11.69
CA ILE A 671 5.41 -27.71 11.33
C ILE A 671 5.61 -26.95 10.01
N LEU A 672 6.79 -26.34 9.82
CA LEU A 672 7.13 -25.64 8.58
C LEU A 672 7.22 -26.58 7.37
N LEU A 673 7.66 -27.82 7.56
CA LEU A 673 7.66 -28.83 6.52
C LEU A 673 6.23 -29.26 6.17
N GLU A 674 5.40 -29.52 7.19
CA GLU A 674 3.98 -29.91 7.04
C GLU A 674 3.14 -28.81 6.38
N THR A 675 3.45 -27.54 6.64
CA THR A 675 2.76 -26.37 6.06
C THR A 675 3.30 -25.95 4.68
N ASP A 676 4.26 -26.69 4.15
CA ASP A 676 4.83 -26.49 2.82
C ASP A 676 5.49 -25.10 2.65
N VAL A 677 6.35 -24.74 3.61
CA VAL A 677 7.06 -23.45 3.62
C VAL A 677 7.89 -23.20 2.35
N TYR A 678 8.38 -24.25 1.69
CA TYR A 678 9.27 -24.09 0.54
C TYR A 678 8.55 -23.53 -0.69
N HIS A 679 7.29 -23.90 -0.92
CA HIS A 679 6.48 -23.24 -1.94
C HIS A 679 6.24 -21.76 -1.60
N ALA A 680 6.09 -21.41 -0.32
CA ALA A 680 6.02 -20.02 0.11
C ALA A 680 7.34 -19.27 -0.16
N ILE A 681 8.49 -19.89 0.13
CA ILE A 681 9.81 -19.32 -0.17
C ILE A 681 9.99 -19.09 -1.67
N VAL A 682 9.64 -20.08 -2.51
CA VAL A 682 9.68 -19.94 -3.97
C VAL A 682 8.81 -18.79 -4.44
N PHE A 683 7.60 -18.69 -3.89
CA PHE A 683 6.67 -17.62 -4.23
C PHE A 683 7.23 -16.23 -3.87
N VAL A 684 7.83 -16.09 -2.68
CA VAL A 684 8.45 -14.81 -2.27
C VAL A 684 9.71 -14.50 -3.08
N LEU A 685 10.60 -15.47 -3.33
CA LEU A 685 11.84 -15.24 -4.09
C LEU A 685 11.55 -14.80 -5.55
N LYS A 686 10.44 -15.28 -6.14
CA LYS A 686 9.98 -14.85 -7.47
C LYS A 686 9.58 -13.38 -7.57
N THR A 687 9.35 -12.70 -6.43
CA THR A 687 9.12 -11.24 -6.43
C THR A 687 10.37 -10.45 -6.83
N LYS A 688 11.56 -11.06 -6.73
CA LYS A 688 12.87 -10.42 -6.94
C LYS A 688 13.10 -9.21 -6.01
N GLU A 689 12.34 -9.07 -4.93
CA GLU A 689 12.53 -7.97 -3.97
C GLU A 689 13.76 -8.23 -3.09
N GLU A 690 14.73 -7.33 -3.20
CA GLU A 690 16.05 -7.48 -2.58
C GLU A 690 15.99 -7.60 -1.06
N SER A 691 15.13 -6.81 -0.41
CA SER A 691 14.98 -6.81 1.05
C SER A 691 14.42 -8.13 1.61
N LEU A 692 13.82 -8.98 0.76
CA LEU A 692 13.26 -10.28 1.16
C LEU A 692 14.24 -11.44 0.95
N GLN A 693 15.27 -11.27 0.11
CA GLN A 693 16.21 -12.34 -0.22
C GLN A 693 16.95 -12.86 1.01
N LEU A 694 17.52 -11.95 1.82
CA LEU A 694 18.27 -12.33 3.02
C LEU A 694 17.45 -13.17 4.01
N PRO A 695 16.28 -12.71 4.50
CA PRO A 695 15.51 -13.49 5.46
C PRO A 695 14.98 -14.81 4.86
N CYS A 696 14.67 -14.87 3.55
CA CYS A 696 14.33 -16.13 2.87
C CYS A 696 15.48 -17.15 2.89
N VAL A 697 16.69 -16.72 2.56
CA VAL A 697 17.88 -17.60 2.54
C VAL A 697 18.27 -18.00 3.96
N GLN A 698 18.16 -17.09 4.94
CA GLN A 698 18.38 -17.41 6.36
C GLN A 698 17.40 -18.46 6.89
N LEU A 699 16.10 -18.31 6.57
CA LEU A 699 15.09 -19.30 6.94
C LEU A 699 15.44 -20.65 6.32
N SER A 700 15.73 -20.67 5.01
CA SER A 700 16.11 -21.89 4.30
C SER A 700 17.30 -22.59 4.96
N MET A 701 18.37 -21.84 5.27
CA MET A 701 19.58 -22.34 5.93
C MET A 701 19.33 -22.90 7.35
N ASN A 702 18.33 -22.38 8.07
CA ASN A 702 17.92 -22.95 9.36
C ASN A 702 17.25 -24.32 9.20
N LEU A 703 16.44 -24.48 8.15
CA LEU A 703 15.63 -25.67 7.88
C LEU A 703 16.45 -26.80 7.24
N THR A 704 17.30 -26.50 6.25
CA THR A 704 18.00 -27.49 5.41
C THR A 704 19.16 -28.25 6.09
N LYS A 705 19.24 -28.20 7.42
CA LYS A 705 20.20 -28.99 8.20
C LYS A 705 19.90 -30.49 8.15
N THR A 706 18.64 -30.89 7.92
CA THR A 706 18.24 -32.31 7.80
C THR A 706 17.94 -32.71 6.35
N GLY A 707 18.01 -34.01 6.03
CA GLY A 707 17.81 -34.52 4.67
C GLY A 707 16.40 -34.28 4.12
N ALA A 708 15.35 -34.48 4.92
CA ALA A 708 13.97 -34.25 4.51
C ALA A 708 13.74 -32.81 4.03
N HIS A 709 14.26 -31.83 4.78
CA HIS A 709 14.19 -30.41 4.44
C HIS A 709 14.97 -30.07 3.17
N ARG A 710 16.15 -30.68 2.95
CA ARG A 710 16.91 -30.48 1.69
C ARG A 710 16.14 -30.99 0.49
N GLN A 711 15.58 -32.19 0.57
CA GLN A 711 14.81 -32.78 -0.52
C GLN A 711 13.53 -31.97 -0.83
N ALA A 712 12.84 -31.48 0.20
CA ALA A 712 11.69 -30.59 0.04
C ALA A 712 12.08 -29.23 -0.59
N PHE A 713 13.20 -28.65 -0.17
CA PHE A 713 13.73 -27.42 -0.78
C PHE A 713 14.04 -27.62 -2.28
N ILE A 714 14.70 -28.72 -2.64
CA ILE A 714 15.06 -29.04 -4.02
C ILE A 714 13.80 -29.28 -4.87
N SER A 715 12.88 -30.13 -4.40
CA SER A 715 11.66 -30.49 -5.13
C SER A 715 10.70 -29.32 -5.35
N SER A 716 10.73 -28.30 -4.48
CA SER A 716 9.94 -27.07 -4.67
C SER A 716 10.43 -26.19 -5.83
N GLY A 717 11.65 -26.41 -6.33
CA GLY A 717 12.31 -25.54 -7.32
C GLY A 717 13.06 -24.34 -6.72
N ALA A 718 13.14 -24.22 -5.39
CA ALA A 718 13.86 -23.14 -4.72
C ALA A 718 15.38 -23.14 -5.02
N PHE A 719 15.94 -24.31 -5.36
CA PHE A 719 17.36 -24.45 -5.71
C PHE A 719 17.76 -23.58 -6.91
N ASN A 720 16.95 -23.55 -7.98
CA ASN A 720 17.26 -22.75 -9.16
C ASN A 720 17.27 -21.25 -8.84
N LEU A 721 16.30 -20.79 -8.05
CA LEU A 721 16.23 -19.40 -7.60
C LEU A 721 17.43 -19.01 -6.71
N LEU A 722 17.94 -19.96 -5.91
CA LEU A 722 19.17 -19.73 -5.13
C LEU A 722 20.39 -19.55 -6.02
N LEU A 723 20.49 -20.32 -7.10
CA LEU A 723 21.55 -20.16 -8.09
C LEU A 723 21.44 -18.81 -8.81
N ASP A 724 20.23 -18.38 -9.19
CA ASP A 724 20.00 -17.06 -9.79
C ASP A 724 20.49 -15.93 -8.87
N ILE A 725 20.20 -16.02 -7.56
CA ILE A 725 20.70 -15.05 -6.56
C ILE A 725 22.23 -15.06 -6.51
N LEU A 726 22.87 -16.23 -6.51
CA LEU A 726 24.33 -16.32 -6.53
C LEU A 726 24.89 -15.62 -7.78
N MET A 727 24.41 -16.00 -8.97
CA MET A 727 24.90 -15.48 -10.25
C MET A 727 24.69 -13.96 -10.39
N ALA A 728 23.57 -13.44 -9.88
CA ALA A 728 23.27 -12.02 -9.97
C ALA A 728 24.10 -11.15 -9.00
N GLN A 729 24.60 -11.71 -7.89
CA GLN A 729 25.12 -10.92 -6.77
C GLN A 729 26.61 -11.16 -6.46
N TYR A 730 27.22 -12.26 -6.92
CA TYR A 730 28.57 -12.65 -6.49
C TYR A 730 29.68 -11.65 -6.90
N CYS A 731 29.54 -10.97 -8.04
CA CYS A 731 30.59 -10.13 -8.62
C CYS A 731 30.43 -8.62 -8.39
N SER A 732 29.19 -8.12 -8.31
CA SER A 732 28.87 -6.69 -8.40
C SER A 732 28.69 -5.97 -7.07
N LEU A 733 28.28 -6.67 -6.00
CA LEU A 733 27.80 -6.03 -4.77
C LEU A 733 28.32 -6.69 -3.47
N TYR A 734 29.41 -7.45 -3.55
CA TYR A 734 29.82 -8.32 -2.43
C TYR A 734 30.08 -7.55 -1.13
N ILE A 735 30.64 -6.33 -1.15
CA ILE A 735 30.91 -5.51 0.05
C ILE A 735 29.61 -5.17 0.79
N GLN A 736 28.56 -4.79 0.05
CA GLN A 736 27.27 -4.41 0.63
C GLN A 736 26.41 -5.64 0.98
N LYS A 737 26.68 -6.78 0.35
CA LYS A 737 25.84 -8.00 0.44
C LYS A 737 26.54 -9.20 1.07
N GLN A 738 27.63 -9.00 1.82
CA GLN A 738 28.38 -10.10 2.45
C GLN A 738 27.46 -11.03 3.25
N LYS A 739 26.53 -10.48 4.04
CA LYS A 739 25.62 -11.31 4.87
C LYS A 739 24.72 -12.22 4.04
N LEU A 740 24.16 -11.72 2.93
CA LEU A 740 23.34 -12.53 2.01
C LEU A 740 24.18 -13.62 1.37
N LEU A 741 25.32 -13.24 0.78
CA LEU A 741 26.21 -14.17 0.09
C LEU A 741 26.80 -15.24 1.03
N ALA A 742 27.07 -14.90 2.29
CA ALA A 742 27.46 -15.86 3.32
C ALA A 742 26.36 -16.90 3.55
N CYS A 743 25.10 -16.46 3.64
CA CYS A 743 23.96 -17.36 3.80
C CYS A 743 23.74 -18.24 2.56
N VAL A 744 23.92 -17.68 1.36
CA VAL A 744 23.86 -18.42 0.09
C VAL A 744 24.93 -19.51 0.04
N ALA A 745 26.20 -19.17 0.32
CA ALA A 745 27.29 -20.14 0.37
C ALA A 745 27.02 -21.23 1.43
N GLY A 746 26.57 -20.83 2.62
CA GLY A 746 26.19 -21.76 3.69
C GLY A 746 25.09 -22.74 3.27
N LEU A 747 24.06 -22.24 2.59
CA LEU A 747 22.94 -23.05 2.10
C LEU A 747 23.37 -24.00 0.99
N LEU A 748 24.15 -23.53 0.01
CA LEU A 748 24.72 -24.39 -1.05
C LEU A 748 25.59 -25.50 -0.46
N GLY A 749 26.41 -25.19 0.56
CA GLY A 749 27.18 -26.20 1.29
C GLY A 749 26.29 -27.23 2.00
N GLN A 750 25.13 -26.82 2.55
CA GLN A 750 24.18 -27.78 3.12
C GLN A 750 23.52 -28.66 2.04
N LEU A 751 23.12 -28.07 0.91
CA LEU A 751 22.50 -28.79 -0.21
C LEU A 751 23.48 -29.74 -0.90
N ALA A 752 24.78 -29.45 -0.86
CA ALA A 752 25.83 -30.32 -1.38
C ALA A 752 25.96 -31.67 -0.64
N ASN A 753 25.26 -31.86 0.48
CA ASN A 753 25.14 -33.18 1.09
C ASN A 753 24.24 -34.13 0.27
N GLU A 754 23.41 -33.60 -0.65
CA GLU A 754 22.64 -34.41 -1.60
C GLU A 754 23.49 -34.65 -2.86
N THR A 755 23.88 -35.91 -3.10
CA THR A 755 24.89 -36.27 -4.12
C THR A 755 24.56 -35.74 -5.52
N LYS A 756 23.29 -35.83 -5.93
CA LYS A 756 22.83 -35.36 -7.24
C LYS A 756 22.97 -33.84 -7.39
N VAL A 757 22.61 -33.07 -6.36
CA VAL A 757 22.68 -31.61 -6.38
C VAL A 757 24.13 -31.14 -6.33
N ALA A 758 24.98 -31.80 -5.54
CA ALA A 758 26.41 -31.52 -5.53
C ALA A 758 27.07 -31.76 -6.88
N GLN A 759 26.64 -32.80 -7.61
CA GLN A 759 27.12 -33.05 -8.97
C GLN A 759 26.65 -31.95 -9.93
N ASP A 760 25.37 -31.59 -9.85
CA ASP A 760 24.75 -30.54 -10.67
C ASP A 760 25.46 -29.18 -10.50
N MET A 761 25.76 -28.80 -9.24
CA MET A 761 26.50 -27.58 -8.91
C MET A 761 27.94 -27.54 -9.46
N VAL A 762 28.53 -28.69 -9.77
CA VAL A 762 29.91 -28.79 -10.28
C VAL A 762 29.91 -28.89 -11.80
N ASP A 763 29.02 -29.69 -12.36
CA ASP A 763 29.03 -30.03 -13.79
C ASP A 763 28.23 -29.05 -14.64
N ASN A 764 27.10 -28.56 -14.13
CA ASN A 764 26.11 -27.81 -14.91
C ASN A 764 26.06 -26.32 -14.55
N TYR A 765 26.63 -25.92 -13.41
CA TYR A 765 26.62 -24.54 -12.93
C TYR A 765 28.02 -24.09 -12.47
N PRO A 766 28.37 -22.79 -12.61
CA PRO A 766 29.68 -22.28 -12.22
C PRO A 766 29.77 -21.99 -10.70
N VAL A 767 29.16 -22.83 -9.84
CA VAL A 767 29.08 -22.55 -8.40
C VAL A 767 30.46 -22.54 -7.74
N VAL A 768 31.34 -23.48 -8.12
CA VAL A 768 32.71 -23.53 -7.62
C VAL A 768 33.46 -22.24 -7.98
N ASP A 769 33.25 -21.72 -9.19
CA ASP A 769 33.93 -20.53 -9.71
C ASP A 769 33.48 -19.28 -8.95
N CYS A 770 32.18 -19.15 -8.73
CA CYS A 770 31.62 -18.07 -7.91
C CYS A 770 32.13 -18.13 -6.46
N LEU A 771 32.17 -19.32 -5.85
CA LEU A 771 32.69 -19.47 -4.48
C LEU A 771 34.19 -19.19 -4.39
N LEU A 772 34.98 -19.55 -5.40
CA LEU A 772 36.40 -19.20 -5.47
C LEU A 772 36.60 -17.69 -5.67
N TYR A 773 35.78 -17.04 -6.50
CA TYR A 773 35.79 -15.59 -6.62
C TYR A 773 35.48 -14.92 -5.28
N MET A 774 34.43 -15.38 -4.60
CA MET A 774 34.06 -14.92 -3.25
C MET A 774 35.19 -15.18 -2.23
N PHE A 775 35.92 -16.29 -2.36
CA PHE A 775 37.10 -16.58 -1.55
C PHE A 775 38.29 -15.65 -1.87
N HIS A 776 38.34 -14.95 -2.99
CA HIS A 776 39.41 -13.97 -3.25
C HIS A 776 38.99 -12.54 -2.95
N ALA A 777 37.76 -12.33 -2.47
CA ALA A 777 37.24 -11.01 -2.15
C ALA A 777 38.03 -10.37 -0.97
N PRO A 778 38.46 -9.10 -1.10
CA PRO A 778 39.08 -8.36 0.00
C PRO A 778 38.06 -7.85 1.02
N ASP A 779 38.52 -7.49 2.23
CA ASP A 779 37.72 -6.88 3.31
C ASP A 779 36.49 -7.71 3.76
N THR A 780 36.65 -9.02 3.84
CA THR A 780 35.58 -9.96 4.22
C THR A 780 35.48 -10.20 5.72
N THR A 781 34.26 -10.32 6.24
CA THR A 781 34.02 -10.80 7.61
C THR A 781 34.39 -12.28 7.80
N ILE A 782 34.73 -12.67 9.03
CA ILE A 782 35.03 -14.08 9.39
C ILE A 782 33.82 -14.99 9.13
N GLU A 783 32.60 -14.49 9.39
CA GLU A 783 31.37 -15.25 9.11
C GLU A 783 31.23 -15.56 7.62
N PHE A 784 31.42 -14.57 6.76
CA PHE A 784 31.40 -14.74 5.31
C PHE A 784 32.43 -15.77 4.86
N ARG A 785 33.68 -15.60 5.30
CA ARG A 785 34.79 -16.52 5.01
C ARG A 785 34.47 -17.95 5.43
N SER A 786 33.97 -18.13 6.65
CA SER A 786 33.59 -19.44 7.20
C SER A 786 32.58 -20.17 6.32
N LYS A 787 31.54 -19.46 5.85
CA LYS A 787 30.50 -20.07 5.00
C LYS A 787 31.02 -20.44 3.60
N VAL A 788 31.89 -19.61 3.01
CA VAL A 788 32.51 -19.91 1.72
C VAL A 788 33.42 -21.14 1.82
N VAL A 789 34.28 -21.18 2.83
CA VAL A 789 35.16 -22.33 3.11
C VAL A 789 34.35 -23.60 3.35
N PHE A 790 33.27 -23.52 4.12
CA PHE A 790 32.34 -24.64 4.33
C PHE A 790 31.72 -25.13 3.01
N ALA A 791 31.26 -24.24 2.13
CA ALA A 791 30.67 -24.61 0.86
C ALA A 791 31.68 -25.31 -0.06
N LEU A 792 32.88 -24.74 -0.20
CA LEU A 792 33.99 -25.33 -0.96
C LEU A 792 34.37 -26.71 -0.42
N LYS A 793 34.37 -26.89 0.90
CA LYS A 793 34.61 -28.19 1.54
C LYS A 793 33.59 -29.23 1.10
N GLN A 794 32.30 -28.87 1.12
CA GLN A 794 31.24 -29.84 0.81
C GLN A 794 31.24 -30.23 -0.67
N LEU A 795 31.50 -29.29 -1.57
CA LEU A 795 31.62 -29.57 -3.01
C LEU A 795 32.87 -30.41 -3.35
N SER A 796 33.97 -30.19 -2.63
CA SER A 796 35.24 -30.92 -2.85
C SER A 796 35.20 -32.38 -2.39
N GLN A 797 34.29 -32.74 -1.49
CA GLN A 797 34.28 -34.05 -0.85
C GLN A 797 34.10 -35.17 -1.89
N GLY A 798 35.11 -36.06 -2.00
CA GLY A 798 35.10 -37.20 -2.92
C GLY A 798 35.30 -36.84 -4.40
N ARG A 799 35.67 -35.60 -4.73
CA ARG A 799 35.82 -35.11 -6.12
C ARG A 799 37.22 -34.55 -6.37
N TRP A 800 38.11 -35.37 -6.90
CA TRP A 800 39.53 -35.01 -7.07
C TRP A 800 39.77 -33.79 -7.98
N LEU A 801 39.00 -33.62 -9.07
CA LEU A 801 39.11 -32.45 -9.95
C LEU A 801 38.78 -31.15 -9.21
N VAL A 802 37.75 -31.17 -8.37
CA VAL A 802 37.37 -30.03 -7.54
C VAL A 802 38.42 -29.81 -6.44
N GLN A 803 38.90 -30.87 -5.80
CA GLN A 803 39.98 -30.79 -4.80
C GLN A 803 41.26 -30.17 -5.39
N GLN A 804 41.66 -30.54 -6.60
CA GLN A 804 42.81 -29.95 -7.29
C GLN A 804 42.61 -28.45 -7.53
N ARG A 805 41.43 -28.08 -8.06
CA ARG A 805 41.12 -26.69 -8.40
C ARG A 805 41.02 -25.82 -7.15
N VAL A 806 40.29 -26.24 -6.14
CA VAL A 806 40.14 -25.53 -4.86
C VAL A 806 41.49 -25.47 -4.13
N GLY A 807 42.25 -26.57 -4.12
CA GLY A 807 43.59 -26.63 -3.54
C GLY A 807 44.52 -25.54 -4.06
N LYS A 808 44.63 -25.44 -5.39
CA LYS A 808 45.44 -24.44 -6.09
C LYS A 808 45.13 -22.99 -5.67
N HIS A 809 43.87 -22.67 -5.41
CA HIS A 809 43.45 -21.31 -5.06
C HIS A 809 43.49 -21.02 -3.55
N CYS A 810 43.22 -22.02 -2.71
CA CYS A 810 42.92 -21.78 -1.30
C CYS A 810 44.05 -22.17 -0.34
N ILE A 811 44.88 -23.16 -0.64
CA ILE A 811 45.82 -23.75 0.34
C ILE A 811 46.77 -22.70 0.93
N GLN A 812 47.42 -21.89 0.09
CA GLN A 812 48.38 -20.87 0.54
C GLN A 812 47.74 -19.87 1.52
N SER A 813 46.59 -19.32 1.14
CA SER A 813 45.84 -18.36 1.96
C SER A 813 45.36 -19.00 3.26
N LEU A 814 44.75 -20.19 3.19
CA LEU A 814 44.22 -20.89 4.38
C LEU A 814 45.30 -21.26 5.40
N VAL A 815 46.48 -21.70 4.93
CA VAL A 815 47.61 -22.00 5.82
C VAL A 815 48.12 -20.75 6.52
N THR A 816 48.11 -19.62 5.83
CA THR A 816 48.47 -18.31 6.42
C THR A 816 47.41 -17.89 7.46
N GLU A 817 46.12 -17.97 7.08
CA GLU A 817 44.99 -17.60 7.93
C GLU A 817 44.91 -18.43 9.22
N LEU A 818 45.33 -19.70 9.23
CA LEU A 818 45.38 -20.53 10.45
C LEU A 818 46.16 -19.86 11.59
N ARG A 819 47.21 -19.11 11.27
CA ARG A 819 48.02 -18.39 12.28
C ARG A 819 47.30 -17.14 12.80
N GLU A 820 46.51 -16.51 11.95
CA GLU A 820 45.79 -15.27 12.24
C GLU A 820 44.46 -15.54 12.97
N SER A 821 43.84 -16.70 12.73
CA SER A 821 42.50 -17.02 13.21
C SER A 821 42.43 -17.80 14.51
N VAL A 822 43.54 -17.99 15.24
CA VAL A 822 43.59 -18.86 16.44
C VAL A 822 42.57 -18.46 17.52
N SER A 823 42.26 -17.16 17.64
CA SER A 823 41.23 -16.65 18.55
C SER A 823 39.80 -17.01 18.14
N HIS A 824 39.59 -17.50 16.92
CA HIS A 824 38.29 -17.86 16.34
C HIS A 824 38.22 -19.37 16.09
N VAL A 825 37.90 -20.12 17.16
CA VAL A 825 37.90 -21.59 17.18
C VAL A 825 37.02 -22.21 16.08
N ASP A 826 35.83 -21.65 15.85
CA ASP A 826 34.88 -22.17 14.84
C ASP A 826 35.41 -22.00 13.42
N TYR A 827 36.01 -20.85 13.12
CA TYR A 827 36.61 -20.61 11.81
C TYR A 827 37.84 -21.49 11.59
N THR A 828 38.75 -21.54 12.58
CA THR A 828 39.94 -22.41 12.55
C THR A 828 39.55 -23.87 12.31
N THR A 829 38.50 -24.35 13.00
CA THR A 829 37.96 -25.69 12.78
C THR A 829 37.46 -25.88 11.35
N THR A 830 36.74 -24.90 10.80
CA THR A 830 36.20 -24.94 9.43
C THR A 830 37.32 -25.01 8.38
N VAL A 831 38.40 -24.23 8.57
CA VAL A 831 39.60 -24.26 7.72
C VAL A 831 40.28 -25.63 7.77
N LEU A 832 40.50 -26.17 8.97
CA LEU A 832 41.12 -27.49 9.14
C LEU A 832 40.30 -28.59 8.46
N VAL A 833 38.96 -28.53 8.50
CA VAL A 833 38.10 -29.52 7.83
C VAL A 833 38.22 -29.43 6.31
N LEU A 834 38.33 -28.22 5.74
CA LEU A 834 38.58 -28.07 4.30
C LEU A 834 39.95 -28.64 3.94
N LEU A 835 41.02 -28.29 4.66
CA LEU A 835 42.36 -28.83 4.40
C LEU A 835 42.40 -30.36 4.51
N GLN A 836 41.70 -30.94 5.48
CA GLN A 836 41.51 -32.40 5.57
C GLN A 836 40.87 -32.99 4.31
N THR A 837 39.85 -32.33 3.78
CA THR A 837 39.15 -32.77 2.56
C THR A 837 40.04 -32.61 1.32
N LEU A 838 40.87 -31.56 1.28
CA LEU A 838 41.80 -31.32 0.17
C LEU A 838 43.00 -32.27 0.20
N ALA A 839 43.43 -32.72 1.38
CA ALA A 839 44.54 -33.66 1.58
C ALA A 839 44.24 -35.08 1.09
N ASP A 840 42.99 -35.38 0.71
CA ASP A 840 42.63 -36.64 0.03
C ASP A 840 43.19 -36.70 -1.39
N PHE A 841 43.52 -35.55 -1.99
CA PHE A 841 44.21 -35.47 -3.27
C PHE A 841 45.71 -35.26 -3.07
N LYS A 842 46.52 -36.28 -3.38
CA LYS A 842 47.97 -36.33 -3.09
C LYS A 842 48.73 -35.02 -3.44
N PRO A 843 48.57 -34.40 -4.63
CA PRO A 843 49.27 -33.16 -4.97
C PRO A 843 49.04 -32.01 -3.98
N ASN A 844 47.83 -31.86 -3.45
CA ASN A 844 47.51 -30.81 -2.48
C ASN A 844 48.33 -30.96 -1.17
N CYS A 845 48.74 -32.17 -0.80
CA CYS A 845 49.60 -32.37 0.38
C CYS A 845 51.01 -31.78 0.18
N PHE A 846 51.52 -31.77 -1.05
CA PHE A 846 52.77 -31.10 -1.38
C PHE A 846 52.60 -29.58 -1.36
N ASP A 847 51.50 -29.07 -1.91
CA ASP A 847 51.17 -27.64 -1.86
C ASP A 847 51.03 -27.14 -0.41
N MET A 848 50.41 -27.94 0.48
CA MET A 848 50.34 -27.62 1.92
C MET A 848 51.71 -27.57 2.58
N LYS A 849 52.62 -28.49 2.25
CA LYS A 849 54.01 -28.44 2.74
C LYS A 849 54.73 -27.20 2.23
N ALA A 850 54.60 -26.89 0.95
CA ALA A 850 55.20 -25.71 0.34
C ALA A 850 54.66 -24.40 0.96
N ALA A 851 53.39 -24.38 1.38
CA ALA A 851 52.76 -23.25 2.06
C ALA A 851 53.18 -23.06 3.54
N GLY A 852 53.95 -23.99 4.14
CA GLY A 852 54.39 -23.88 5.54
C GLY A 852 53.31 -24.29 6.56
N VAL A 853 52.57 -25.37 6.25
CA VAL A 853 51.50 -25.89 7.12
C VAL A 853 52.01 -26.42 8.47
N GLN A 854 53.23 -26.92 8.53
CA GLN A 854 53.82 -27.50 9.74
C GLN A 854 54.04 -26.42 10.80
N GLU A 855 54.62 -25.29 10.41
CA GLU A 855 54.83 -24.14 11.28
C GLU A 855 53.49 -23.51 11.69
N ALA A 856 52.48 -23.55 10.82
CA ALA A 856 51.13 -23.10 11.16
C ALA A 856 50.50 -24.01 12.24
N PHE A 857 50.65 -25.33 12.14
CA PHE A 857 50.16 -26.27 13.16
C PHE A 857 50.83 -26.06 14.52
N GLU A 858 52.16 -25.94 14.55
CA GLU A 858 52.91 -25.67 15.78
C GLU A 858 52.46 -24.36 16.44
N TYR A 859 52.23 -23.32 15.63
CA TYR A 859 51.71 -22.04 16.12
C TYR A 859 50.31 -22.17 16.73
N VAL A 860 49.39 -22.85 16.03
CA VAL A 860 48.01 -23.05 16.52
C VAL A 860 48.01 -23.87 17.80
N LEU A 861 48.73 -25.01 17.83
CA LEU A 861 48.83 -25.91 18.98
C LEU A 861 49.46 -25.24 20.21
N GLY A 862 50.42 -24.32 20.00
CA GLY A 862 51.02 -23.55 21.09
C GLY A 862 50.07 -22.53 21.74
N ARG A 863 48.93 -22.23 21.11
CA ARG A 863 48.02 -21.15 21.54
C ARG A 863 46.57 -21.57 21.76
N THR A 864 46.15 -22.73 21.29
CA THR A 864 44.81 -23.28 21.55
C THR A 864 44.84 -24.42 22.56
N LYS A 865 43.84 -24.47 23.44
CA LYS A 865 43.61 -25.59 24.39
C LYS A 865 42.36 -26.41 24.03
N VAL A 866 41.85 -26.24 22.80
CA VAL A 866 40.64 -26.91 22.35
C VAL A 866 40.97 -28.28 21.77
N ASP A 867 40.57 -29.35 22.47
CA ASP A 867 40.87 -30.74 22.10
C ASP A 867 40.44 -31.08 20.66
N SER A 868 39.30 -30.58 20.21
CA SER A 868 38.79 -30.86 18.85
C SER A 868 39.69 -30.29 17.75
N VAL A 869 40.36 -29.17 18.01
CA VAL A 869 41.34 -28.56 17.09
C VAL A 869 42.62 -29.40 17.09
N TYR A 870 43.07 -29.81 18.27
CA TYR A 870 44.24 -30.69 18.44
C TYR A 870 44.08 -31.98 17.64
N THR A 871 42.98 -32.72 17.84
CA THR A 871 42.73 -33.99 17.16
C THR A 871 42.70 -33.83 15.64
N ARG A 872 42.15 -32.72 15.13
CA ARG A 872 42.10 -32.46 13.68
C ARG A 872 43.48 -32.16 13.10
N ILE A 873 44.30 -31.40 13.81
CA ILE A 873 45.68 -31.10 13.38
C ILE A 873 46.49 -32.39 13.30
N VAL A 874 46.48 -33.22 14.35
CA VAL A 874 47.21 -34.49 14.37
C VAL A 874 46.78 -35.39 13.20
N SER A 875 45.48 -35.58 13.01
CA SER A 875 44.94 -36.40 11.92
C SER A 875 45.32 -35.86 10.53
N LEU A 876 45.32 -34.54 10.34
CA LEU A 876 45.72 -33.91 9.08
C LEU A 876 47.23 -34.04 8.85
N GLN A 877 48.05 -33.84 9.88
CA GLN A 877 49.51 -33.97 9.82
C GLN A 877 49.94 -35.40 9.46
N GLU A 878 49.31 -36.40 10.07
CA GLU A 878 49.51 -37.81 9.73
C GLU A 878 49.19 -38.08 8.25
N ARG A 879 48.06 -37.58 7.76
CA ARG A 879 47.64 -37.74 6.36
C ARG A 879 48.61 -37.10 5.39
N ILE A 880 49.02 -35.85 5.63
CA ILE A 880 50.00 -35.14 4.80
C ILE A 880 51.33 -35.91 4.79
N THR A 881 51.80 -36.38 5.95
CA THR A 881 53.04 -37.14 6.07
C THR A 881 52.99 -38.46 5.31
N LEU A 882 51.87 -39.18 5.40
CA LEU A 882 51.68 -40.45 4.72
C LEU A 882 51.61 -40.28 3.19
N GLN A 883 50.87 -39.29 2.70
CA GLN A 883 50.72 -39.00 1.27
C GLN A 883 52.02 -38.49 0.62
N THR A 884 52.93 -37.89 1.40
CA THR A 884 54.19 -37.32 0.90
C THR A 884 55.42 -38.18 1.23
N ARG A 885 55.24 -39.37 1.83
CA ARG A 885 56.33 -40.23 2.32
C ARG A 885 57.13 -40.95 1.22
N TYR A 886 56.68 -40.93 -0.04
CA TYR A 886 57.16 -41.84 -1.10
C TYR A 886 57.77 -41.21 -2.37
N ASP A 887 58.08 -39.91 -2.42
CA ASP A 887 58.75 -39.30 -3.58
C ASP A 887 60.22 -38.93 -3.31
N TYR A 888 60.94 -39.75 -2.52
CA TYR A 888 62.42 -39.66 -2.42
C TYR A 888 63.14 -40.27 -3.66
N PHE A 889 62.39 -40.73 -4.69
CA PHE A 889 62.95 -41.30 -5.93
C PHE A 889 62.12 -40.90 -7.17
N ALA A 890 62.08 -39.61 -7.53
CA ALA A 890 61.77 -39.17 -8.89
C ALA A 890 62.10 -37.68 -9.13
N THR A 891 63.37 -37.28 -8.98
CA THR A 891 64.19 -36.59 -10.00
C THR A 891 65.60 -36.39 -9.46
#